data_AF-A0A5C8J437-F1
#
_entry.id   AF-A0A5C8J437-F1
#
_cell.length_a   1.000
_cell.length_b   1.000
_cell.length_c   1.000
_cell.angle_alpha   90.00
_cell.angle_beta   90.00
_cell.angle_gamma   90.00
#
_symmetry.space_group_name_H-M   'P 1'
#
loop_
_entity.id
_entity.type
_entity.pdbx_description
1 polymer ?
#
loop_
_entity_poly.entity_id
_entity_poly.type
_entity_poly.pdbx_seq_one_letter_code
_entity_poly.pdbx_strand_id
1 'polypeptide(L)'
;MSFNSQHPPRFRKSLLALAAGAVLAPHAAWALTLTTAPPGTITPYVAPNVILSLDDSGSMSDGSSGMYSANGTYLGKRYEVLKNAVTEVFNDTTLLPEGKIRLAWQTMNDKTKVGGQQWVTQLSTAAASASTSATTVNRNLMRPLSGAHRTNFLTFMNNFTASGNTPSHLMVQRADEYMRAPLSPNGPWATVPGGPAGDYLGCRRNYHILLTDGGWNNPATYQSTSPLNYDGVTLALPDGTVYDINSAQTQLYRDKDSVPGNYNTTHSVLADWAFYSWSTALKTSGLVGSPDPSNEYRDAPATETFTNRVSGANATLNKFWNPRYNPATWPHMVTFTIGFSSAALPTKNYRPNGTSAGMTAPSSTLPYGYDGNLADYANGTYVWKASTDRGQDMWHSALNGRGQFYAVEKGEDLKAAFRAIIGAINVETEPDTTSTAASGSNVSRNDVGKFTGNYEPKKAWKGFVTAETVLNDGSTTPTATWANKNTADKLDDLTDAQVNTNRLILSWSDAWLGATGQPYKGGVSFKWANDATYLSATQKSTLGLAGSTPVATSGQAIVNYIRGNRSQEGTTTTKPFRVRQSRQGDIVNSNVWYTGAPASGYTRKGYTAFVRNNAAREPMIYVGGNDGMLHGFSATDGSEKIAYVPRGVIASLPALAGPGYSHKYYVDGSPMTGDVDMSTGVQDSDDSGYDDTTNTPDWRTLLVGTLGAGGKGYFVLDVTNPGAGPNPDGVPGFAEDSARQLVKLDRTRGASEAAPDCAAMSGAAKAACLTAVEEDRDIGLITALPVLDETNIMRTSQITRMNNNRWAVVLGNGYNSTNQRPVLLIQYLDGDRELLRLPVAGTVSAPPTIGTGLAKDNGLSAPRLLDLNGDGRSDVAYAGDNLGNLWKFDLTDYDATKWKVAFSGSPLFTATGPSSLGATTRPNAQPITVAPTVVANDRMMTVTASGVTSTRSVGGVMVAFGTGRNVTTTDPTDVLVQTLYSVLDNTRYKVKTISGKGKRLEVHPGDSAKKIPAPAALGTGVTAAKLAERKITDVSTGGRVDEKDVLDMSTWSNHNGWYMDLPATGERLLKNMERYDNTNLLVVYSQVPAKGSDEVDANTESCSATMPKDEVQYRTLLNIMDGKRPSVQLVDANNDGLFNSADGGVSRVRVLKGSHNLIAKSRDRMLDINAKSQKEALARMPEQALRPSWRQVK
;
A
#
# COMPACT_ATOMS: atom_id res chain seq x y z
N MET A 1 -12.20 48.47 65.04
CA MET A 1 -11.39 49.49 64.35
C MET A 1 -11.17 49.03 62.93
N SER A 2 -11.57 49.83 61.94
CA SER A 2 -11.21 49.64 60.53
C SER A 2 -9.70 49.48 60.38
N PHE A 3 -9.20 48.60 59.52
CA PHE A 3 -7.96 48.86 58.77
C PHE A 3 -7.86 48.05 57.48
N ASN A 4 -7.16 48.68 56.53
CA ASN A 4 -7.15 48.55 55.09
C ASN A 4 -6.17 47.48 54.56
N SER A 5 -6.41 47.09 53.31
CA SER A 5 -5.56 46.51 52.25
C SER A 5 -4.14 46.01 52.55
N GLN A 6 -3.80 44.81 52.06
CA GLN A 6 -2.82 44.57 50.98
C GLN A 6 -2.67 43.04 50.70
N HIS A 7 -2.52 42.66 49.43
CA HIS A 7 -2.27 41.28 48.98
C HIS A 7 -0.93 40.71 49.49
N PRO A 8 -0.86 39.39 49.71
CA PRO A 8 0.37 38.62 49.51
C PRO A 8 0.18 37.32 48.67
N PRO A 9 1.29 36.66 48.26
CA PRO A 9 1.44 36.06 46.94
C PRO A 9 1.36 34.53 46.88
N ARG A 10 1.28 34.04 45.63
CA ARG A 10 1.32 32.63 45.22
C ARG A 10 2.61 31.93 45.68
N PHE A 11 2.49 30.77 46.33
CA PHE A 11 3.55 29.77 46.44
C PHE A 11 3.07 28.39 45.97
N ARG A 12 4.04 27.69 45.37
CA ARG A 12 3.99 26.45 44.59
C ARG A 12 3.39 25.26 45.37
N LYS A 13 2.59 24.43 44.69
CA LYS A 13 2.29 23.06 45.12
C LYS A 13 2.99 22.04 44.23
N SER A 14 3.55 21.07 44.93
CA SER A 14 4.59 20.13 44.61
C SER A 14 4.12 18.97 43.72
N LEU A 15 5.11 18.36 43.05
CA LEU A 15 5.10 17.21 42.15
C LEU A 15 4.39 15.92 42.62
N LEU A 16 3.63 15.91 43.73
CA LEU A 16 2.95 14.71 44.22
C LEU A 16 1.51 14.51 43.70
N ALA A 17 0.91 15.50 43.02
CA ALA A 17 -0.43 15.34 42.43
C ALA A 17 -0.43 14.62 41.07
N LEU A 18 0.73 14.46 40.42
CA LEU A 18 0.86 13.77 39.13
C LEU A 18 1.03 12.25 39.24
N ALA A 19 1.41 11.73 40.41
CA ALA A 19 1.59 10.29 40.62
C ALA A 19 0.27 9.57 40.98
N ALA A 20 -0.72 10.27 41.55
CA ALA A 20 -2.02 9.68 41.89
C ALA A 20 -3.06 9.72 40.74
N GLY A 21 -2.82 10.55 39.71
CA GLY A 21 -3.67 10.60 38.51
C GLY A 21 -3.34 9.55 37.44
N ALA A 22 -2.18 8.89 37.54
CA ALA A 22 -1.73 7.90 36.55
C ALA A 22 -2.22 6.46 36.83
N VAL A 23 -2.81 6.20 38.01
CA VAL A 23 -3.27 4.85 38.42
C VAL A 23 -4.80 4.68 38.28
N LEU A 24 -5.54 5.74 37.93
CA LEU A 24 -7.00 5.70 37.74
C LEU A 24 -7.45 6.03 36.30
N ALA A 25 -6.54 6.22 35.35
CA ALA A 25 -6.89 6.25 33.94
C ALA A 25 -7.08 4.80 33.46
N PRO A 26 -8.27 4.37 33.00
CA PRO A 26 -8.39 3.10 32.34
C PRO A 26 -7.39 3.11 31.18
N HIS A 27 -6.58 2.05 31.09
CA HIS A 27 -5.78 1.79 29.90
C HIS A 27 -6.75 1.67 28.72
N ALA A 28 -7.04 2.79 28.06
CA ALA A 28 -7.82 2.79 26.85
C ALA A 28 -7.00 2.01 25.83
N ALA A 29 -7.47 0.82 25.48
CA ALA A 29 -6.97 0.11 24.31
C ALA A 29 -7.10 1.04 23.11
N TRP A 30 -5.96 1.33 22.47
CA TRP A 30 -5.88 2.31 21.41
C TRP A 30 -6.48 1.69 20.15
N ALA A 31 -7.64 2.17 19.71
CA ALA A 31 -8.24 1.76 18.43
C ALA A 31 -7.21 1.87 17.30
N LEU A 32 -7.30 1.00 16.29
CA LEU A 32 -6.37 0.98 15.17
C LEU A 32 -6.34 2.35 14.48
N THR A 33 -5.14 2.90 14.29
CA THR A 33 -4.93 4.09 13.47
C THR A 33 -5.00 3.69 12.00
N LEU A 34 -6.14 3.98 11.37
CA LEU A 34 -6.40 3.64 9.98
C LEU A 34 -5.68 4.60 9.03
N THR A 35 -5.34 4.10 7.85
CA THR A 35 -4.86 4.95 6.77
C THR A 35 -5.97 5.88 6.30
N THR A 36 -5.64 7.14 6.03
CA THR A 36 -6.57 8.19 5.59
C THR A 36 -6.47 8.49 4.10
N ALA A 37 -5.46 7.94 3.43
CA ALA A 37 -5.26 7.99 1.98
C ALA A 37 -4.67 6.66 1.48
N PRO A 38 -4.76 6.35 0.17
CA PRO A 38 -3.98 5.25 -0.41
C PRO A 38 -2.49 5.54 -0.26
N PRO A 39 -1.63 4.50 -0.33
CA PRO A 39 -0.19 4.70 -0.34
C PRO A 39 0.20 5.66 -1.46
N GLY A 40 0.79 6.79 -1.08
CA GLY A 40 1.08 7.86 -2.00
C GLY A 40 2.28 7.61 -2.89
N THR A 41 2.30 8.28 -4.05
CA THR A 41 3.48 8.31 -4.94
C THR A 41 4.38 9.50 -4.64
N ILE A 42 3.94 10.42 -3.78
CA ILE A 42 4.70 11.62 -3.45
C ILE A 42 5.80 11.23 -2.47
N THR A 43 7.04 11.28 -2.95
CA THR A 43 8.19 11.34 -2.04
C THR A 43 8.36 12.81 -1.64
N PRO A 44 8.40 13.17 -0.35
CA PRO A 44 8.85 14.51 0.02
C PRO A 44 10.27 14.69 -0.49
N TYR A 45 10.53 15.78 -1.18
CA TYR A 45 11.87 16.10 -1.64
C TYR A 45 12.75 16.37 -0.41
N VAL A 46 13.78 15.56 -0.20
CA VAL A 46 14.78 15.80 0.84
C VAL A 46 16.04 16.31 0.16
N ALA A 47 16.31 17.61 0.30
CA ALA A 47 17.46 18.23 -0.33
C ALA A 47 18.75 17.50 0.08
N PRO A 48 19.54 16.99 -0.88
CA PRO A 48 20.76 16.27 -0.57
C PRO A 48 21.83 17.19 0.00
N ASN A 49 22.70 16.62 0.82
CA ASN A 49 23.92 17.29 1.27
C ASN A 49 25.01 17.14 0.21
N VAL A 50 25.64 18.25 -0.18
CA VAL A 50 26.79 18.26 -1.09
C VAL A 50 27.96 18.95 -0.38
N ILE A 51 29.08 18.23 -0.26
CA ILE A 51 30.36 18.78 0.21
C ILE A 51 31.27 18.96 -1.01
N LEU A 52 31.68 20.20 -1.26
CA LEU A 52 32.61 20.53 -2.34
C LEU A 52 34.02 20.74 -1.80
N SER A 53 34.96 19.92 -2.26
CA SER A 53 36.38 19.97 -1.88
C SER A 53 37.23 20.37 -3.09
N LEU A 54 37.73 21.61 -3.06
CA LEU A 54 38.44 22.21 -4.18
C LEU A 54 39.95 22.30 -3.92
N ASP A 55 40.72 21.99 -4.94
CA ASP A 55 42.16 22.16 -4.95
C ASP A 55 42.54 23.63 -5.16
N ASP A 56 43.23 24.19 -4.18
CA ASP A 56 43.82 25.52 -4.20
C ASP A 56 45.35 25.47 -4.08
N SER A 57 45.99 24.37 -4.50
CA SER A 57 47.43 24.19 -4.46
C SER A 57 48.17 25.09 -5.46
N GLY A 58 49.49 25.23 -5.31
CA GLY A 58 50.30 26.08 -6.19
C GLY A 58 50.26 25.70 -7.68
N SER A 59 50.07 24.41 -8.00
CA SER A 59 49.97 23.95 -9.39
C SER A 59 48.76 24.55 -10.12
N MET A 60 47.72 24.93 -9.39
CA MET A 60 46.55 25.58 -9.98
C MET A 60 46.84 26.99 -10.50
N SER A 61 47.91 27.66 -10.03
CA SER A 61 48.29 29.05 -10.37
C SER A 61 49.64 29.21 -11.08
N ASP A 62 50.39 28.14 -11.30
CA ASP A 62 51.70 28.14 -11.96
C ASP A 62 51.64 28.66 -13.42
N GLY A 63 52.75 29.19 -13.93
CA GLY A 63 52.88 29.76 -15.28
C GLY A 63 52.72 28.75 -16.41
N SER A 64 52.93 27.46 -16.14
CA SER A 64 52.67 26.35 -17.08
C SER A 64 51.23 25.79 -17.02
N SER A 65 50.36 26.34 -16.17
CA SER A 65 49.02 25.80 -15.90
C SER A 65 47.93 26.40 -16.79
N GLY A 66 48.26 26.71 -18.04
CA GLY A 66 47.30 27.21 -19.02
C GLY A 66 46.29 26.14 -19.40
N MET A 67 45.00 26.48 -19.32
CA MET A 67 43.91 25.65 -19.81
C MET A 67 43.43 26.16 -21.16
N TYR A 68 43.16 25.22 -22.07
CA TYR A 68 42.75 25.52 -23.44
C TYR A 68 41.38 24.90 -23.75
N SER A 69 40.65 25.49 -24.69
CA SER A 69 39.45 24.88 -25.30
C SER A 69 39.84 23.74 -26.26
N ALA A 70 38.87 22.94 -26.72
CA ALA A 70 39.12 21.93 -27.75
C ALA A 70 39.73 22.49 -29.05
N ASN A 71 39.50 23.77 -29.34
CA ASN A 71 40.03 24.46 -30.51
C ASN A 71 41.38 25.17 -30.24
N GLY A 72 41.98 24.96 -29.06
CA GLY A 72 43.28 25.53 -28.69
C GLY A 72 43.23 26.98 -28.18
N THR A 73 42.05 27.53 -27.88
CA THR A 73 41.92 28.89 -27.32
C THR A 73 42.34 28.90 -25.85
N TYR A 74 43.23 29.81 -25.45
CA TYR A 74 43.60 29.98 -24.04
C TYR A 74 42.43 30.52 -23.22
N LEU A 75 42.05 29.79 -22.16
CA LEU A 75 40.89 30.10 -21.30
C LEU A 75 41.29 30.69 -19.94
N GLY A 76 42.59 30.75 -19.64
CA GLY A 76 43.12 31.20 -18.35
C GLY A 76 43.93 30.13 -17.63
N LYS A 77 44.39 30.45 -16.42
CA LYS A 77 45.02 29.48 -15.53
C LYS A 77 43.97 28.51 -14.97
N ARG A 78 44.39 27.32 -14.53
CA ARG A 78 43.50 26.30 -13.93
C ARG A 78 42.56 26.85 -12.85
N TYR A 79 43.06 27.64 -11.89
CA TYR A 79 42.18 28.23 -10.86
C TYR A 79 41.14 29.22 -11.43
N GLU A 80 41.46 29.93 -12.52
CA GLU A 80 40.54 30.87 -13.18
C GLU A 80 39.43 30.12 -13.92
N VAL A 81 39.78 29.02 -14.59
CA VAL A 81 38.82 28.14 -15.24
C VAL A 81 37.92 27.45 -14.21
N LEU A 82 38.48 26.95 -13.10
CA LEU A 82 37.70 26.39 -11.99
C LEU A 82 36.70 27.41 -11.44
N LYS A 83 37.19 28.63 -11.14
CA LYS A 83 36.38 29.74 -10.66
C LYS A 83 35.21 30.02 -11.60
N ASN A 84 35.45 30.11 -12.91
CA ASN A 84 34.42 30.40 -13.90
C ASN A 84 33.41 29.26 -14.00
N ALA A 85 33.88 28.00 -14.11
CA ALA A 85 33.01 26.83 -14.23
C ALA A 85 32.09 26.65 -13.03
N VAL A 86 32.63 26.72 -11.81
CA VAL A 86 31.85 26.58 -10.57
C VAL A 86 30.88 27.75 -10.40
N THR A 87 31.33 28.99 -10.62
CA THR A 87 30.46 30.17 -10.52
C THR A 87 29.29 30.05 -11.48
N GLU A 88 29.51 29.62 -12.72
CA GLU A 88 28.44 29.48 -13.71
C GLU A 88 27.45 28.36 -13.34
N VAL A 89 27.93 27.18 -12.96
CA VAL A 89 27.05 26.05 -12.61
C VAL A 89 26.22 26.34 -11.36
N PHE A 90 26.83 26.92 -10.32
CA PHE A 90 26.15 27.21 -9.05
C PHE A 90 25.37 28.52 -9.06
N ASN A 91 25.45 29.32 -10.13
CA ASN A 91 24.58 30.47 -10.37
C ASN A 91 23.39 30.14 -11.30
N ASP A 92 23.41 28.99 -11.98
CA ASP A 92 22.32 28.52 -12.84
C ASP A 92 21.12 28.03 -11.99
N THR A 93 20.12 28.89 -11.83
CA THR A 93 18.90 28.59 -11.07
C THR A 93 17.96 27.62 -11.78
N THR A 94 18.19 27.31 -13.06
CA THR A 94 17.42 26.29 -13.79
C THR A 94 17.93 24.89 -13.48
N LEU A 95 19.25 24.73 -13.35
CA LEU A 95 19.90 23.48 -12.94
C LEU A 95 19.84 23.26 -11.43
N LEU A 96 20.02 24.35 -10.66
CA LEU A 96 20.02 24.36 -9.20
C LEU A 96 19.03 25.41 -8.66
N PRO A 97 17.72 25.12 -8.66
CA PRO A 97 16.73 25.97 -8.00
C PRO A 97 17.08 26.26 -6.54
N GLU A 98 16.50 27.34 -5.98
CA GLU A 98 16.74 27.74 -4.59
C GLU A 98 16.41 26.60 -3.62
N GLY A 99 17.37 26.24 -2.77
CA GLY A 99 17.18 25.19 -1.75
C GLY A 99 17.13 23.76 -2.30
N LYS A 100 17.34 23.55 -3.60
CA LYS A 100 17.37 22.21 -4.21
C LYS A 100 18.44 21.33 -3.57
N ILE A 101 19.65 21.85 -3.37
CA ILE A 101 20.70 21.14 -2.63
C ILE A 101 21.08 21.91 -1.37
N ARG A 102 21.78 21.22 -0.47
CA ARG A 102 22.52 21.85 0.62
C ARG A 102 24.01 21.80 0.28
N LEU A 103 24.72 22.89 0.55
CA LEU A 103 26.12 23.02 0.20
C LEU A 103 26.96 23.35 1.43
N ALA A 104 28.03 22.58 1.60
CA ALA A 104 29.22 22.96 2.37
C ALA A 104 30.43 22.93 1.45
N TRP A 105 31.47 23.72 1.74
CA TRP A 105 32.68 23.72 0.93
C TRP A 105 33.96 23.85 1.76
N GLN A 106 35.06 23.36 1.20
CA GLN A 106 36.40 23.45 1.78
C GLN A 106 37.47 23.52 0.69
N THR A 107 38.64 24.01 1.06
CA THR A 107 39.86 24.09 0.23
C THR A 107 41.04 23.43 0.91
N MET A 108 42.07 23.05 0.16
CA MET A 108 43.21 22.33 0.69
C MET A 108 44.14 23.16 1.60
N ASN A 109 44.31 24.46 1.31
CA ASN A 109 45.28 25.33 1.97
C ASN A 109 44.67 26.59 2.62
N ASP A 110 43.36 26.80 2.45
CA ASP A 110 42.55 27.92 2.98
C ASP A 110 43.12 29.32 2.69
N LYS A 111 43.59 29.52 1.46
CA LYS A 111 44.29 30.76 1.07
C LYS A 111 43.36 31.87 0.61
N THR A 112 42.14 31.52 0.23
CA THR A 112 41.13 32.45 -0.29
C THR A 112 40.65 33.43 0.80
N LYS A 113 40.79 34.73 0.53
CA LYS A 113 40.34 35.82 1.40
C LYS A 113 39.32 36.70 0.69
N VAL A 114 38.30 37.14 1.42
CA VAL A 114 37.31 38.11 0.92
C VAL A 114 37.35 39.34 1.83
N GLY A 115 37.60 40.52 1.25
CA GLY A 115 37.77 41.75 2.03
C GLY A 115 38.91 41.68 3.06
N GLY A 116 39.97 40.89 2.78
CA GLY A 116 41.11 40.67 3.68
C GLY A 116 40.88 39.64 4.80
N GLN A 117 39.66 39.13 4.96
CA GLN A 117 39.31 38.12 5.96
C GLN A 117 39.27 36.72 5.35
N GLN A 118 39.74 35.73 6.12
CA GLN A 118 39.63 34.33 5.75
C GLN A 118 38.18 33.86 5.99
N TRP A 119 37.46 33.55 4.92
CA TRP A 119 36.03 33.18 4.96
C TRP A 119 35.78 31.68 5.13
N VAL A 120 36.80 30.85 4.97
CA VAL A 120 36.72 29.39 5.04
C VAL A 120 37.60 28.87 6.16
N THR A 121 36.97 28.16 7.09
CA THR A 121 37.64 27.23 8.01
C THR A 121 37.51 25.82 7.49
N GLN A 122 38.51 25.00 7.78
CA GLN A 122 38.52 23.57 7.46
C GLN A 122 37.32 22.90 8.11
N LEU A 123 36.59 22.07 7.36
CA LEU A 123 35.49 21.30 7.92
C LEU A 123 36.01 20.42 9.07
N SER A 124 35.24 20.32 10.15
CA SER A 124 35.58 19.55 11.34
C SER A 124 34.34 19.22 12.15
N THR A 125 34.47 18.28 13.09
CA THR A 125 33.42 17.94 14.06
C THR A 125 32.98 19.14 14.91
N ALA A 126 33.93 19.99 15.31
CA ALA A 126 33.66 21.23 16.03
C ALA A 126 32.90 22.24 15.15
N ALA A 127 33.27 22.37 13.88
CA ALA A 127 32.61 23.28 12.95
C ALA A 127 31.14 22.87 12.69
N ALA A 128 30.84 21.57 12.61
CA ALA A 128 29.46 21.07 12.46
C ALA A 128 28.54 21.39 13.65
N SER A 129 29.10 21.66 14.83
CA SER A 129 28.35 21.92 16.07
C SER A 129 28.39 23.38 16.53
N ALA A 130 29.12 24.26 15.83
CA ALA A 130 29.28 25.66 16.20
C ALA A 130 27.96 26.44 16.20
N SER A 131 27.70 27.20 17.26
CA SER A 131 26.42 27.91 17.51
C SER A 131 26.24 29.21 16.71
N THR A 132 27.29 29.77 16.11
CA THR A 132 27.29 31.10 15.47
C THR A 132 27.62 31.02 13.98
N SER A 133 26.58 30.76 13.18
CA SER A 133 26.67 30.59 11.71
C SER A 133 26.87 31.87 10.90
N ALA A 134 26.82 33.06 11.52
CA ALA A 134 26.74 34.35 10.84
C ALA A 134 27.94 35.29 11.09
N THR A 135 29.01 34.82 11.76
CA THR A 135 30.26 35.58 11.87
C THR A 135 31.10 35.40 10.60
N THR A 136 32.12 36.25 10.42
CA THR A 136 32.97 36.31 9.22
C THR A 136 33.78 35.04 8.90
N VAL A 137 33.69 33.98 9.71
CA VAL A 137 34.65 32.85 9.72
C VAL A 137 34.02 31.48 9.35
N ASN A 138 32.69 31.29 9.46
CA ASN A 138 32.03 29.98 9.29
C ASN A 138 30.92 29.98 8.23
N ARG A 139 31.14 30.65 7.10
CA ARG A 139 30.14 30.76 6.02
C ARG A 139 30.05 29.52 5.15
N ASN A 140 31.00 28.60 5.26
CA ASN A 140 31.16 27.41 4.43
C ASN A 140 30.49 26.14 4.98
N LEU A 141 29.79 26.24 6.11
CA LEU A 141 29.08 25.13 6.74
C LEU A 141 27.81 24.76 5.95
N MET A 142 27.33 23.52 6.15
CA MET A 142 26.17 22.99 5.46
C MET A 142 24.92 23.85 5.68
N ARG A 143 24.37 24.38 4.59
CA ARG A 143 23.09 25.12 4.55
C ARG A 143 22.39 24.86 3.21
N PRO A 144 21.06 25.02 3.14
CA PRO A 144 20.36 25.10 1.86
C PRO A 144 21.05 26.12 0.94
N LEU A 145 21.29 25.75 -0.31
CA LEU A 145 21.87 26.65 -1.31
C LEU A 145 20.77 27.63 -1.78
N SER A 146 20.51 28.65 -0.96
CA SER A 146 19.55 29.69 -1.25
C SER A 146 19.97 31.05 -0.70
N GLY A 147 19.44 32.12 -1.31
CA GLY A 147 19.59 33.50 -0.87
C GLY A 147 21.02 33.88 -0.45
N ALA A 148 21.21 34.14 0.85
CA ALA A 148 22.48 34.56 1.41
C ALA A 148 23.59 33.50 1.29
N HIS A 149 23.26 32.20 1.38
CA HIS A 149 24.27 31.14 1.33
C HIS A 149 24.83 30.96 -0.08
N ARG A 150 23.96 31.01 -1.10
CA ARG A 150 24.40 31.04 -2.50
C ARG A 150 25.28 32.25 -2.78
N THR A 151 24.87 33.43 -2.30
CA THR A 151 25.65 34.67 -2.43
C THR A 151 27.03 34.54 -1.76
N ASN A 152 27.10 33.95 -0.57
CA ASN A 152 28.36 33.71 0.13
C ASN A 152 29.28 32.78 -0.67
N PHE A 153 28.76 31.68 -1.19
CA PHE A 153 29.54 30.73 -1.99
C PHE A 153 30.06 31.36 -3.28
N LEU A 154 29.22 32.07 -4.03
CA LEU A 154 29.63 32.74 -5.27
C LEU A 154 30.65 33.86 -4.98
N THR A 155 30.50 34.59 -3.86
CA THR A 155 31.48 35.59 -3.44
C THR A 155 32.83 34.96 -3.10
N PHE A 156 32.82 33.82 -2.42
CA PHE A 156 34.02 33.04 -2.14
C PHE A 156 34.70 32.60 -3.43
N MET A 157 33.97 32.00 -4.37
CA MET A 157 34.50 31.58 -5.67
C MET A 157 35.04 32.78 -6.47
N ASN A 158 34.37 33.93 -6.41
CA ASN A 158 34.84 35.15 -7.06
C ASN A 158 36.19 35.66 -6.54
N ASN A 159 36.61 35.26 -5.33
CA ASN A 159 37.89 35.61 -4.73
C ASN A 159 38.85 34.41 -4.63
N PHE A 160 38.53 33.27 -5.25
CA PHE A 160 39.32 32.05 -5.14
C PHE A 160 40.77 32.25 -5.58
N THR A 161 41.72 31.87 -4.72
CA THR A 161 43.17 31.98 -4.97
C THR A 161 43.87 30.65 -4.68
N ALA A 162 44.91 30.33 -5.46
CA ALA A 162 45.64 29.08 -5.36
C ALA A 162 47.11 29.27 -4.93
N SER A 163 47.49 28.65 -3.80
CA SER A 163 48.88 28.50 -3.33
C SER A 163 49.00 27.39 -2.29
N GLY A 164 50.15 26.72 -2.22
CA GLY A 164 50.43 25.70 -1.20
C GLY A 164 50.54 24.28 -1.76
N ASN A 165 50.38 23.29 -0.88
CA ASN A 165 50.55 21.86 -1.19
C ASN A 165 49.20 21.21 -1.57
N THR A 166 49.20 19.90 -1.85
CA THR A 166 48.01 19.11 -2.23
C THR A 166 47.69 18.04 -1.17
N PRO A 167 47.20 18.40 0.04
CA PRO A 167 46.82 17.46 1.10
C PRO A 167 45.42 16.81 0.90
N SER A 168 45.22 16.09 -0.21
CA SER A 168 43.90 15.51 -0.56
C SER A 168 43.31 14.57 0.51
N HIS A 169 44.15 13.86 1.27
CA HIS A 169 43.73 12.96 2.35
C HIS A 169 43.01 13.71 3.48
N LEU A 170 43.45 14.93 3.81
CA LEU A 170 42.77 15.75 4.80
C LEU A 170 41.38 16.19 4.31
N MET A 171 41.20 16.39 3.00
CA MET A 171 39.92 16.83 2.45
C MET A 171 38.86 15.74 2.59
N VAL A 172 39.19 14.50 2.25
CA VAL A 172 38.28 13.35 2.40
C VAL A 172 38.01 13.04 3.88
N GLN A 173 39.04 13.05 4.73
CA GLN A 173 38.91 12.86 6.17
C GLN A 173 37.93 13.87 6.79
N ARG A 174 38.13 15.16 6.49
CA ARG A 174 37.30 16.23 7.07
C ARG A 174 35.87 16.19 6.61
N ALA A 175 35.62 15.80 5.36
CA ALA A 175 34.27 15.60 4.85
C ALA A 175 33.56 14.49 5.64
N ASP A 176 34.23 13.35 5.84
CA ASP A 176 33.71 12.23 6.64
C ASP A 176 33.48 12.63 8.11
N GLU A 177 34.48 13.21 8.77
CA GLU A 177 34.41 13.66 10.16
C GLU A 177 33.30 14.69 10.38
N TYR A 178 33.13 15.64 9.45
CA TYR A 178 32.06 16.64 9.49
C TYR A 178 30.67 15.98 9.45
N MET A 179 30.49 14.97 8.59
CA MET A 179 29.25 14.21 8.52
C MET A 179 29.01 13.30 9.74
N ARG A 180 30.09 12.83 10.39
CA ARG A 180 30.02 12.02 11.61
C ARG A 180 29.90 12.84 12.90
N ALA A 181 29.95 14.18 12.84
CA ALA A 181 29.88 15.06 14.00
C ALA A 181 28.58 14.90 14.82
N PRO A 182 28.58 15.11 16.15
CA PRO A 182 27.38 15.00 17.00
C PRO A 182 26.17 15.78 16.44
N LEU A 183 24.96 15.24 16.62
CA LEU A 183 23.74 15.87 16.15
C LEU A 183 23.59 17.26 16.79
N SER A 184 23.37 18.27 15.95
CA SER A 184 23.29 19.67 16.34
C SER A 184 22.31 20.39 15.41
N PRO A 185 21.53 21.38 15.89
CA PRO A 185 20.70 22.23 15.01
C PRO A 185 21.48 22.91 13.88
N ASN A 186 22.80 23.05 14.04
CA ASN A 186 23.69 23.63 13.03
C ASN A 186 24.31 22.60 12.07
N GLY A 187 24.20 21.30 12.40
CA GLY A 187 24.89 20.22 11.73
C GLY A 187 24.21 19.74 10.44
N PRO A 188 24.90 18.89 9.66
CA PRO A 188 24.47 18.47 8.32
C PRO A 188 23.19 17.62 8.30
N TRP A 189 22.81 17.03 9.43
CA TRP A 189 21.63 16.17 9.55
C TRP A 189 20.35 16.93 9.91
N ALA A 190 20.43 18.17 10.40
CA ALA A 190 19.25 18.94 10.81
C ALA A 190 18.28 19.18 9.65
N THR A 191 16.97 19.21 9.91
CA THR A 191 15.94 19.63 8.94
C THR A 191 16.17 21.05 8.44
N VAL A 192 16.64 21.97 9.27
CA VAL A 192 17.07 23.32 8.85
C VAL A 192 18.40 23.64 9.53
N PRO A 193 19.54 23.32 8.90
CA PRO A 193 20.84 23.63 9.46
C PRO A 193 20.96 25.13 9.71
N GLY A 194 21.22 25.54 10.96
CA GLY A 194 21.33 26.95 11.34
C GLY A 194 20.01 27.64 11.70
N GLY A 195 18.91 26.91 11.64
CA GLY A 195 17.59 27.32 12.08
C GLY A 195 17.27 26.83 13.50
N PRO A 196 15.98 26.89 13.90
CA PRO A 196 15.50 26.31 15.15
C PRO A 196 15.81 24.81 15.24
N ALA A 197 15.92 24.28 16.45
CA ALA A 197 16.05 22.84 16.66
C ALA A 197 14.86 22.09 16.03
N GLY A 198 15.15 21.12 15.17
CA GLY A 198 14.17 20.25 14.51
C GLY A 198 14.71 18.83 14.39
N ASP A 199 14.00 17.98 13.64
CA ASP A 199 14.40 16.58 13.43
C ASP A 199 15.74 16.46 12.70
N TYR A 200 16.37 15.28 12.83
CA TYR A 200 17.59 14.93 12.11
C TYR A 200 17.26 13.87 11.05
N LEU A 201 17.42 14.20 9.78
CA LEU A 201 16.90 13.39 8.67
C LEU A 201 17.92 12.35 8.19
N GLY A 202 17.72 11.07 8.53
CA GLY A 202 18.62 9.99 8.14
C GLY A 202 18.42 9.47 6.73
N CYS A 203 17.25 9.71 6.12
CA CYS A 203 17.00 9.39 4.71
C CYS A 203 17.72 10.33 3.72
N ARG A 204 18.36 11.40 4.21
CA ARG A 204 19.06 12.37 3.37
C ARG A 204 20.29 11.76 2.69
N ARG A 205 20.37 11.90 1.37
CA ARG A 205 21.56 11.52 0.59
C ARG A 205 22.68 12.53 0.79
N ASN A 206 23.92 12.04 0.82
CA ASN A 206 25.11 12.85 1.06
C ASN A 206 26.14 12.56 -0.02
N TYR A 207 26.65 13.62 -0.63
CA TYR A 207 27.58 13.57 -1.74
C TYR A 207 28.84 14.37 -1.42
N HIS A 208 29.99 13.85 -1.82
CA HIS A 208 31.28 14.50 -1.74
C HIS A 208 31.84 14.66 -3.16
N ILE A 209 32.15 15.89 -3.54
CA ILE A 209 32.80 16.19 -4.83
C ILE A 209 34.23 16.62 -4.52
N LEU A 210 35.19 15.81 -4.92
CA LEU A 210 36.62 16.07 -4.76
C LEU A 210 37.24 16.41 -6.12
N LEU A 211 37.83 17.60 -6.21
CA LEU A 211 38.57 18.04 -7.39
C LEU A 211 40.04 18.24 -7.05
N THR A 212 40.94 17.76 -7.91
CA THR A 212 42.38 18.04 -7.83
C THR A 212 43.03 18.10 -9.20
N ASP A 213 44.05 18.95 -9.36
CA ASP A 213 44.79 19.08 -10.62
C ASP A 213 46.10 18.28 -10.64
N GLY A 214 46.41 17.55 -9.56
CA GLY A 214 47.60 16.75 -9.49
C GLY A 214 47.60 15.77 -8.33
N GLY A 215 48.68 14.99 -8.24
CA GLY A 215 48.83 14.02 -7.18
C GLY A 215 49.10 14.64 -5.81
N TRP A 216 48.48 14.08 -4.76
CA TRP A 216 48.71 14.46 -3.36
C TRP A 216 50.20 14.43 -2.96
N ASN A 217 50.74 15.45 -2.30
CA ASN A 217 52.21 15.61 -2.18
C ASN A 217 52.73 15.93 -0.76
N ASN A 218 51.91 15.78 0.29
CA ASN A 218 52.28 16.07 1.68
C ASN A 218 52.39 14.79 2.54
N PRO A 219 53.62 14.26 2.77
CA PRO A 219 53.88 13.07 3.58
C PRO A 219 53.12 13.03 4.90
N ALA A 220 53.23 14.09 5.70
CA ALA A 220 52.63 14.16 7.03
C ALA A 220 51.12 13.91 7.06
N THR A 221 50.41 14.04 5.93
CA THR A 221 48.96 13.86 5.86
C THR A 221 48.52 12.47 5.44
N TYR A 222 49.27 11.76 4.58
CA TYR A 222 48.88 10.40 4.16
C TYR A 222 49.52 9.30 5.02
N GLN A 223 50.56 9.62 5.82
CA GLN A 223 51.13 8.66 6.80
C GLN A 223 50.45 8.68 8.16
N SER A 224 49.56 9.65 8.42
CA SER A 224 48.94 9.84 9.75
C SER A 224 47.43 9.67 9.78
N THR A 225 46.77 9.47 8.64
CA THR A 225 45.31 9.36 8.55
C THR A 225 44.84 7.90 8.58
N SER A 226 43.73 7.65 9.27
CA SER A 226 43.05 6.35 9.39
C SER A 226 41.63 6.48 8.85
N PRO A 227 41.15 5.57 8.00
CA PRO A 227 41.55 4.16 7.99
C PRO A 227 42.61 3.79 6.93
N LEU A 228 43.40 2.75 7.23
CA LEU A 228 44.47 2.21 6.39
C LEU A 228 44.00 0.90 5.72
N ASN A 229 44.08 0.79 4.40
CA ASN A 229 43.73 -0.42 3.64
C ASN A 229 42.38 -1.01 4.07
N TYR A 230 41.38 -0.14 4.20
CA TYR A 230 40.05 -0.46 4.71
C TYR A 230 39.24 -1.26 3.69
N ASP A 231 39.49 -1.04 2.41
CA ASP A 231 38.90 -1.84 1.33
C ASP A 231 39.58 -3.21 1.13
N GLY A 232 40.74 -3.42 1.78
CA GLY A 232 41.52 -4.66 1.76
C GLY A 232 41.15 -5.67 2.84
N VAL A 233 40.09 -5.43 3.64
CA VAL A 233 39.66 -6.31 4.75
C VAL A 233 38.22 -6.80 4.59
N THR A 234 37.95 -8.05 4.98
CA THR A 234 36.59 -8.61 5.00
C THR A 234 35.78 -7.99 6.14
N LEU A 235 34.57 -7.49 5.84
CA LEU A 235 33.70 -6.86 6.83
C LEU A 235 32.20 -7.07 6.52
N ALA A 236 31.36 -6.93 7.54
CA ALA A 236 29.91 -6.92 7.39
C ALA A 236 29.40 -5.49 7.22
N LEU A 237 28.62 -5.26 6.18
CA LEU A 237 27.94 -3.99 5.92
C LEU A 237 26.76 -3.81 6.88
N PRO A 238 26.25 -2.58 7.08
CA PRO A 238 25.16 -2.30 8.02
C PRO A 238 23.85 -3.05 7.75
N ASP A 239 23.61 -3.52 6.52
CA ASP A 239 22.46 -4.34 6.13
C ASP A 239 22.68 -5.86 6.34
N GLY A 240 23.86 -6.26 6.83
CA GLY A 240 24.26 -7.65 7.01
C GLY A 240 24.96 -8.29 5.80
N THR A 241 25.05 -7.58 4.67
CA THR A 241 25.77 -8.09 3.49
C THR A 241 27.27 -8.18 3.78
N VAL A 242 27.90 -9.30 3.43
CA VAL A 242 29.34 -9.51 3.67
C VAL A 242 30.15 -9.01 2.48
N TYR A 243 31.06 -8.07 2.72
CA TYR A 243 32.13 -7.72 1.80
C TYR A 243 33.28 -8.71 2.00
N ASP A 244 33.35 -9.74 1.15
CA ASP A 244 34.39 -10.77 1.19
C ASP A 244 35.52 -10.46 0.21
N ILE A 245 36.72 -10.19 0.71
CA ILE A 245 37.89 -9.87 -0.13
C ILE A 245 38.41 -11.05 -0.96
N ASN A 246 37.92 -12.27 -0.74
CA ASN A 246 38.29 -13.43 -1.57
C ASN A 246 37.34 -13.61 -2.76
N SER A 247 36.23 -12.87 -2.79
CA SER A 247 35.27 -12.94 -3.89
C SER A 247 35.77 -12.21 -5.13
N ALA A 248 35.46 -12.77 -6.30
CA ALA A 248 35.65 -12.10 -7.58
C ALA A 248 34.71 -10.88 -7.73
N GLN A 249 33.57 -10.88 -7.03
CA GLN A 249 32.57 -9.80 -7.12
C GLN A 249 33.04 -8.50 -6.45
N THR A 250 33.94 -8.59 -5.47
CA THR A 250 34.44 -7.46 -4.68
C THR A 250 35.83 -7.01 -5.09
N GLN A 251 36.46 -7.73 -6.04
CA GLN A 251 37.84 -7.50 -6.45
C GLN A 251 38.11 -6.11 -7.00
N LEU A 252 37.12 -5.51 -7.66
CA LEU A 252 37.22 -4.16 -8.20
C LEU A 252 37.52 -3.10 -7.13
N TYR A 253 37.16 -3.35 -5.86
CA TYR A 253 37.17 -2.34 -4.81
C TYR A 253 38.43 -2.32 -3.93
N ARG A 254 39.32 -3.30 -4.04
CA ARG A 254 40.50 -3.41 -3.16
C ARG A 254 41.80 -3.00 -3.86
N ASP A 255 42.63 -2.19 -3.21
CA ASP A 255 43.94 -1.85 -3.75
C ASP A 255 45.05 -2.87 -3.44
N LYS A 256 46.24 -2.67 -4.04
CA LYS A 256 47.43 -3.49 -3.80
C LYS A 256 48.66 -2.63 -3.52
N ASP A 257 48.52 -1.48 -2.86
CA ASP A 257 49.62 -0.58 -2.46
C ASP A 257 50.44 -1.10 -1.26
N SER A 258 50.68 -2.41 -1.25
CA SER A 258 51.69 -3.10 -0.45
C SER A 258 52.80 -3.64 -1.35
N VAL A 259 54.05 -3.39 -0.96
CA VAL A 259 55.23 -4.04 -1.56
C VAL A 259 55.16 -5.54 -1.22
N PRO A 260 55.47 -6.47 -2.13
CA PRO A 260 55.56 -7.88 -1.76
C PRO A 260 56.60 -8.08 -0.66
N GLY A 261 56.16 -8.52 0.53
CA GLY A 261 57.03 -8.89 1.65
C GLY A 261 56.91 -8.06 2.93
N ASN A 262 56.05 -7.04 3.01
CA ASN A 262 55.80 -6.33 4.26
C ASN A 262 54.34 -5.84 4.34
N TYR A 263 53.47 -6.64 4.95
CA TYR A 263 52.06 -6.29 5.22
C TYR A 263 51.92 -5.35 6.44
N ASN A 264 52.83 -4.39 6.59
CA ASN A 264 52.73 -3.32 7.57
C ASN A 264 52.41 -2.01 6.85
N THR A 265 51.14 -1.63 6.92
CA THR A 265 50.46 -0.49 6.30
C THR A 265 51.01 0.84 6.82
N THR A 266 51.79 1.57 6.02
CA THR A 266 52.32 2.88 6.46
C THR A 266 51.52 4.09 5.98
N HIS A 267 50.57 3.95 5.04
CA HIS A 267 49.84 5.08 4.44
C HIS A 267 48.40 4.72 4.01
N SER A 268 47.45 5.65 4.18
CA SER A 268 46.05 5.58 3.70
C SER A 268 45.97 6.07 2.25
N VAL A 269 45.03 5.54 1.44
CA VAL A 269 44.71 6.08 0.10
C VAL A 269 43.34 6.77 0.09
N LEU A 270 43.03 7.56 -0.94
CA LEU A 270 41.73 8.26 -1.00
C LEU A 270 40.56 7.26 -1.17
N ALA A 271 40.82 6.14 -1.84
CA ALA A 271 39.84 5.08 -2.03
C ALA A 271 39.43 4.38 -0.73
N ASP A 272 40.34 4.27 0.25
CA ASP A 272 40.05 3.75 1.60
C ASP A 272 39.00 4.60 2.31
N TRP A 273 39.17 5.93 2.25
CA TRP A 273 38.25 6.89 2.83
C TRP A 273 36.89 6.85 2.16
N ALA A 274 36.88 6.85 0.82
CA ALA A 274 35.63 6.76 0.06
C ALA A 274 34.87 5.46 0.38
N PHE A 275 35.57 4.33 0.50
CA PHE A 275 34.97 3.07 0.92
C PHE A 275 34.47 3.13 2.35
N TYR A 276 35.24 3.67 3.29
CA TYR A 276 34.85 3.81 4.69
C TYR A 276 33.59 4.67 4.88
N SER A 277 33.53 5.83 4.21
CA SER A 277 32.38 6.72 4.24
C SER A 277 31.13 6.12 3.58
N TRP A 278 31.31 5.19 2.64
CA TRP A 278 30.22 4.45 2.03
C TRP A 278 29.79 3.25 2.88
N SER A 279 30.70 2.37 3.27
CA SER A 279 30.42 1.07 3.89
C SER A 279 30.08 1.15 5.37
N THR A 280 30.45 2.24 6.04
CA THR A 280 30.22 2.43 7.48
C THR A 280 29.20 3.52 7.68
N ALA A 281 28.07 3.19 8.31
CA ALA A 281 27.02 4.17 8.60
C ALA A 281 27.59 5.43 9.27
N LEU A 282 27.40 6.59 8.66
CA LEU A 282 27.85 7.90 9.17
C LEU A 282 27.22 8.21 10.54
N LYS A 283 26.04 7.63 10.80
CA LYS A 283 25.27 7.72 12.04
C LYS A 283 24.50 6.44 12.29
N THR A 284 24.44 6.03 13.55
CA THR A 284 23.78 4.78 13.99
C THR A 284 22.54 5.02 14.85
N SER A 285 22.31 6.24 15.35
CA SER A 285 21.15 6.58 16.19
C SER A 285 20.81 8.07 16.11
N GLY A 286 19.60 8.43 16.57
CA GLY A 286 19.12 9.82 16.64
C GLY A 286 18.67 10.42 15.32
N LEU A 287 18.63 9.62 14.24
CA LEU A 287 18.11 10.01 12.94
C LEU A 287 16.69 9.47 12.72
N VAL A 288 15.87 10.24 12.01
CA VAL A 288 14.54 9.87 11.53
C VAL A 288 14.70 9.30 10.11
N GLY A 289 14.26 8.04 9.93
CA GLY A 289 14.34 7.32 8.66
C GLY A 289 15.76 6.93 8.22
N SER A 290 15.84 6.18 7.11
CA SER A 290 17.09 5.72 6.48
C SER A 290 17.02 5.91 4.96
N PRO A 291 18.15 5.99 4.25
CA PRO A 291 18.14 6.08 2.79
C PRO A 291 17.60 4.78 2.18
N ASP A 292 16.85 4.87 1.09
CA ASP A 292 16.56 3.72 0.22
C ASP A 292 17.60 3.65 -0.92
N PRO A 293 17.80 2.48 -1.54
CA PRO A 293 18.64 2.35 -2.71
C PRO A 293 18.19 3.26 -3.87
N SER A 294 19.14 3.67 -4.70
CA SER A 294 18.88 4.46 -5.92
C SER A 294 17.83 3.83 -6.84
N ASN A 295 17.08 4.66 -7.58
CA ASN A 295 16.12 4.16 -8.57
C ASN A 295 16.83 3.28 -9.60
N GLU A 296 18.02 3.70 -10.05
CA GLU A 296 18.82 2.89 -10.97
C GLU A 296 19.17 1.51 -10.40
N TYR A 297 19.45 1.39 -9.10
CA TYR A 297 19.71 0.09 -8.45
C TYR A 297 18.46 -0.81 -8.40
N ARG A 298 17.28 -0.23 -8.16
CA ARG A 298 16.02 -1.01 -8.08
C ARG A 298 15.64 -1.60 -9.44
N ASP A 299 15.91 -0.85 -10.50
CA ASP A 299 15.58 -1.22 -11.88
C ASP A 299 16.71 -2.02 -12.57
N ALA A 300 17.88 -2.10 -11.93
CA ALA A 300 19.04 -2.81 -12.46
C ALA A 300 18.75 -4.31 -12.68
N PRO A 301 19.29 -4.90 -13.76
CA PRO A 301 19.27 -6.35 -13.96
C PRO A 301 20.04 -7.05 -12.84
N ALA A 302 19.72 -8.32 -12.55
CA ALA A 302 20.38 -9.06 -11.47
C ALA A 302 21.91 -9.13 -11.62
N THR A 303 22.40 -9.15 -12.87
CA THR A 303 23.83 -9.12 -13.23
C THR A 303 24.06 -8.26 -14.47
N GLU A 304 25.26 -7.68 -14.61
CA GLU A 304 25.71 -6.94 -15.79
C GLU A 304 27.13 -7.36 -16.17
N THR A 305 27.43 -7.44 -17.48
CA THR A 305 28.77 -7.78 -18.00
C THR A 305 29.44 -6.55 -18.61
N PHE A 306 30.63 -6.23 -18.13
CA PHE A 306 31.50 -5.18 -18.65
C PHE A 306 32.52 -5.77 -19.62
N THR A 307 32.73 -5.09 -20.75
CA THR A 307 33.69 -5.51 -21.78
C THR A 307 34.66 -4.37 -22.08
N ASN A 308 35.96 -4.66 -22.02
CA ASN A 308 36.98 -3.74 -22.53
C ASN A 308 36.91 -3.73 -24.06
N ARG A 309 36.62 -2.57 -24.65
CA ARG A 309 36.44 -2.40 -26.10
C ARG A 309 37.68 -2.69 -26.95
N VAL A 310 38.88 -2.68 -26.35
CA VAL A 310 40.16 -2.89 -27.04
C VAL A 310 40.71 -4.29 -26.75
N SER A 311 40.79 -4.70 -25.48
CA SER A 311 41.36 -6.00 -25.10
C SER A 311 40.35 -7.16 -25.23
N GLY A 312 39.05 -6.88 -25.27
CA GLY A 312 37.98 -7.90 -25.24
C GLY A 312 37.80 -8.56 -23.87
N ALA A 313 38.49 -8.07 -22.83
CA ALA A 313 38.35 -8.62 -21.48
C ALA A 313 36.94 -8.41 -20.93
N ASN A 314 36.38 -9.44 -20.29
CA ASN A 314 35.03 -9.42 -19.72
C ASN A 314 35.06 -9.60 -18.20
N ALA A 315 34.08 -8.97 -17.52
CA ALA A 315 33.78 -9.22 -16.11
C ALA A 315 32.28 -9.06 -15.84
N THR A 316 31.66 -10.05 -15.19
CA THR A 316 30.24 -10.02 -14.83
C THR A 316 30.09 -9.76 -13.33
N LEU A 317 29.36 -8.69 -12.99
CA LEU A 317 29.09 -8.29 -11.62
C LEU A 317 27.59 -8.41 -11.30
N ASN A 318 27.29 -8.91 -10.10
CA ASN A 318 25.97 -8.86 -9.50
C ASN A 318 25.60 -7.40 -9.23
N LYS A 319 24.31 -7.06 -9.33
CA LYS A 319 23.84 -5.68 -9.16
C LYS A 319 24.33 -4.97 -7.89
N PHE A 320 24.48 -5.70 -6.78
CA PHE A 320 24.95 -5.15 -5.50
C PHE A 320 26.40 -4.65 -5.58
N TRP A 321 27.25 -5.37 -6.32
CA TRP A 321 28.68 -5.06 -6.46
C TRP A 321 29.00 -4.32 -7.76
N ASN A 322 28.00 -3.96 -8.54
CA ASN A 322 28.17 -3.19 -9.75
C ASN A 322 28.38 -1.70 -9.38
N PRO A 323 29.51 -1.07 -9.79
CA PRO A 323 29.85 0.30 -9.40
C PRO A 323 28.94 1.37 -10.00
N ARG A 324 28.05 1.03 -10.95
CA ARG A 324 27.02 1.96 -11.49
C ARG A 324 25.91 2.25 -10.52
N TYR A 325 25.69 1.36 -9.55
CA TYR A 325 24.52 1.38 -8.71
C TYR A 325 24.92 1.49 -7.24
N ASN A 326 24.08 2.16 -6.47
CA ASN A 326 24.27 2.28 -5.04
C ASN A 326 23.19 1.51 -4.27
N PRO A 327 23.54 0.37 -3.62
CA PRO A 327 22.58 -0.48 -2.90
C PRO A 327 22.34 -0.02 -1.45
N ALA A 328 23.09 0.96 -0.94
CA ALA A 328 23.16 1.24 0.49
C ALA A 328 21.84 1.76 1.06
N THR A 329 21.43 1.16 2.18
CA THR A 329 20.20 1.49 2.93
C THR A 329 20.46 2.19 4.27
N TRP A 330 21.70 2.63 4.48
CA TRP A 330 22.16 3.29 5.70
C TRP A 330 22.69 4.69 5.38
N PRO A 331 22.77 5.62 6.35
CA PRO A 331 23.34 6.95 6.12
C PRO A 331 24.81 6.84 5.70
N HIS A 332 25.14 7.22 4.47
CA HIS A 332 26.47 7.10 3.87
C HIS A 332 26.79 8.29 2.96
N MET A 333 28.02 8.37 2.47
CA MET A 333 28.48 9.39 1.52
C MET A 333 28.85 8.77 0.16
N VAL A 334 28.34 9.37 -0.92
CA VAL A 334 28.72 9.03 -2.30
C VAL A 334 29.82 9.97 -2.77
N THR A 335 30.92 9.45 -3.33
CA THR A 335 32.11 10.26 -3.68
C THR A 335 32.31 10.38 -5.18
N PHE A 336 32.21 11.60 -5.70
CA PHE A 336 32.59 11.98 -7.06
C PHE A 336 33.99 12.56 -7.08
N THR A 337 34.77 12.22 -8.11
CA THR A 337 36.14 12.72 -8.27
C THR A 337 36.34 13.38 -9.63
N ILE A 338 37.02 14.52 -9.65
CA ILE A 338 37.36 15.27 -10.87
C ILE A 338 38.89 15.40 -10.94
N GLY A 339 39.51 14.71 -11.90
CA GLY A 339 40.91 14.89 -12.23
C GLY A 339 41.07 16.04 -13.20
N PHE A 340 41.64 17.16 -12.75
CA PHE A 340 41.68 18.45 -13.46
C PHE A 340 43.05 18.80 -14.05
N SER A 341 43.78 17.79 -14.53
CA SER A 341 44.88 17.89 -15.49
C SER A 341 45.38 16.47 -15.80
N SER A 342 46.24 16.31 -16.80
CA SER A 342 46.89 15.03 -17.09
C SER A 342 47.67 14.44 -15.89
N ALA A 343 48.07 15.25 -14.91
CA ALA A 343 48.73 14.79 -13.69
C ALA A 343 47.79 14.19 -12.64
N ALA A 344 46.47 14.36 -12.80
CA ALA A 344 45.42 13.80 -11.96
C ALA A 344 44.64 12.67 -12.67
N LEU A 345 45.09 12.23 -13.85
CA LEU A 345 44.46 11.16 -14.62
C LEU A 345 45.27 9.86 -14.54
N PRO A 346 44.60 8.70 -14.60
CA PRO A 346 45.29 7.41 -14.62
C PRO A 346 46.08 7.25 -15.93
N THR A 347 47.37 6.92 -15.84
CA THR A 347 48.28 6.85 -17.00
C THR A 347 48.79 5.44 -17.29
N LYS A 348 48.87 4.58 -16.27
CA LYS A 348 49.37 3.21 -16.40
C LYS A 348 48.43 2.21 -15.75
N ASN A 349 48.41 0.98 -16.25
CA ASN A 349 47.85 -0.19 -15.59
C ASN A 349 48.98 -0.98 -14.91
N TYR A 350 48.72 -1.64 -13.78
CA TYR A 350 49.70 -2.48 -13.10
C TYR A 350 49.19 -3.90 -12.95
N ARG A 351 50.01 -4.88 -13.33
CA ARG A 351 49.71 -6.30 -13.12
C ARG A 351 50.04 -6.70 -11.67
N PRO A 352 49.41 -7.78 -11.14
CA PRO A 352 49.69 -8.29 -9.80
C PRO A 352 51.18 -8.56 -9.50
N ASN A 353 52.00 -8.81 -10.53
CA ASN A 353 53.45 -9.05 -10.45
C ASN A 353 54.32 -7.78 -10.49
N GLY A 354 53.72 -6.58 -10.55
CA GLY A 354 54.42 -5.29 -10.52
C GLY A 354 54.79 -4.70 -11.88
N THR A 355 54.57 -5.42 -13.00
CA THR A 355 54.80 -4.85 -14.34
C THR A 355 53.70 -3.86 -14.74
N SER A 356 54.05 -2.83 -15.52
CA SER A 356 53.09 -1.82 -15.98
C SER A 356 52.75 -1.97 -17.48
N ALA A 357 51.54 -1.57 -17.85
CA ALA A 357 51.03 -1.51 -19.22
C ALA A 357 50.35 -0.15 -19.48
N GLY A 358 50.14 0.20 -20.75
CA GLY A 358 49.41 1.42 -21.10
C GLY A 358 47.95 1.37 -20.64
N MET A 359 47.40 2.54 -20.29
CA MET A 359 45.98 2.70 -19.94
C MET A 359 45.12 2.81 -21.21
N THR A 360 44.07 2.00 -21.30
CA THR A 360 43.02 2.11 -22.32
C THR A 360 41.89 2.98 -21.74
N ALA A 361 41.84 4.23 -22.17
CA ALA A 361 40.74 5.12 -21.82
C ALA A 361 39.40 4.60 -22.39
N PRO A 362 38.29 4.74 -21.65
CA PRO A 362 36.94 4.45 -22.12
C PRO A 362 36.54 5.36 -23.29
N SER A 363 35.42 5.05 -23.95
CA SER A 363 34.88 5.87 -25.04
C SER A 363 34.37 7.24 -24.59
N SER A 364 34.03 7.39 -23.31
CA SER A 364 33.61 8.65 -22.67
C SER A 364 34.52 8.97 -21.49
N THR A 365 34.96 10.22 -21.36
CA THR A 365 35.73 10.73 -20.21
C THR A 365 34.90 11.58 -19.24
N LEU A 366 33.65 11.91 -19.61
CA LEU A 366 32.74 12.81 -18.87
C LEU A 366 31.28 12.30 -18.88
N PRO A 367 30.88 11.40 -17.95
CA PRO A 367 31.72 10.71 -16.97
C PRO A 367 32.65 9.67 -17.62
N TYR A 368 33.67 9.26 -16.87
CA TYR A 368 34.62 8.22 -17.28
C TYR A 368 33.89 6.88 -17.43
N GLY A 369 33.82 6.39 -18.67
CA GLY A 369 33.03 5.22 -19.04
C GLY A 369 33.58 3.89 -18.51
N TYR A 370 32.78 2.85 -18.68
CA TYR A 370 33.04 1.49 -18.16
C TYR A 370 33.57 0.50 -19.20
N ASP A 371 33.74 0.93 -20.45
CA ASP A 371 34.19 0.11 -21.59
C ASP A 371 35.70 0.17 -21.84
N GLY A 372 36.45 0.82 -20.94
CA GLY A 372 37.91 0.80 -20.87
C GLY A 372 38.42 -0.35 -20.00
N ASN A 373 39.43 -0.10 -19.16
CA ASN A 373 40.05 -1.14 -18.35
C ASN A 373 39.26 -1.65 -17.14
N LEU A 374 38.04 -1.17 -16.88
CA LEU A 374 37.25 -1.59 -15.71
C LEU A 374 37.10 -3.12 -15.62
N ALA A 375 36.81 -3.78 -16.74
CA ALA A 375 36.68 -5.24 -16.80
C ALA A 375 37.98 -5.96 -16.41
N ASP A 376 39.14 -5.40 -16.81
CA ASP A 376 40.46 -5.94 -16.47
C ASP A 376 40.79 -5.80 -14.96
N TYR A 377 40.31 -4.74 -14.31
CA TYR A 377 40.42 -4.60 -12.86
C TYR A 377 39.46 -5.54 -12.13
N ALA A 378 38.20 -5.62 -12.59
CA ALA A 378 37.18 -6.47 -11.99
C ALA A 378 37.49 -7.98 -12.10
N ASN A 379 38.13 -8.41 -13.20
CA ASN A 379 38.57 -9.81 -13.37
C ASN A 379 39.97 -10.10 -12.81
N GLY A 380 40.68 -9.07 -12.32
CA GLY A 380 41.99 -9.23 -11.67
C GLY A 380 43.22 -9.24 -12.55
N THR A 381 43.08 -8.94 -13.84
CA THR A 381 44.21 -8.76 -14.75
C THR A 381 45.10 -7.60 -14.29
N TYR A 382 44.50 -6.52 -13.80
CA TYR A 382 45.18 -5.38 -13.22
C TYR A 382 44.77 -5.14 -11.76
N VAL A 383 45.63 -4.43 -11.03
CA VAL A 383 45.46 -4.08 -9.61
C VAL A 383 45.69 -2.59 -9.41
N TRP A 384 45.02 -1.99 -8.43
CA TRP A 384 45.19 -0.58 -8.09
C TRP A 384 46.53 -0.36 -7.37
N LYS A 385 47.25 0.68 -7.80
CA LYS A 385 48.54 1.16 -7.28
C LYS A 385 48.52 2.68 -7.15
N ALA A 386 47.59 3.20 -6.35
CA ALA A 386 47.37 4.62 -6.06
C ALA A 386 48.63 5.37 -5.59
N SER A 387 49.54 4.71 -4.87
CA SER A 387 50.83 5.29 -4.43
C SER A 387 51.79 5.59 -5.59
N THR A 388 51.68 4.81 -6.68
CA THR A 388 52.57 4.87 -7.85
C THR A 388 51.94 5.69 -8.99
N ASP A 389 50.62 5.60 -9.16
CA ASP A 389 49.84 6.42 -10.09
C ASP A 389 48.63 7.00 -9.35
N ARG A 390 48.75 8.25 -8.89
CA ARG A 390 47.73 8.92 -8.08
C ARG A 390 46.45 9.23 -8.85
N GLY A 391 46.48 9.21 -10.18
CA GLY A 391 45.28 9.29 -11.00
C GLY A 391 44.41 8.04 -10.89
N GLN A 392 45.01 6.87 -10.60
CA GLN A 392 44.25 5.66 -10.28
C GLN A 392 43.48 5.80 -8.97
N ASP A 393 44.07 6.44 -7.97
CA ASP A 393 43.43 6.69 -6.67
C ASP A 393 42.14 7.49 -6.83
N MET A 394 42.13 8.47 -7.74
CA MET A 394 40.93 9.25 -8.05
C MET A 394 39.83 8.44 -8.70
N TRP A 395 40.17 7.60 -9.66
CA TRP A 395 39.19 6.72 -10.30
C TRP A 395 38.67 5.66 -9.32
N HIS A 396 39.57 5.02 -8.56
CA HIS A 396 39.24 4.00 -7.57
C HIS A 396 38.37 4.57 -6.43
N SER A 397 38.67 5.77 -5.94
CA SER A 397 37.85 6.47 -4.95
C SER A 397 36.41 6.67 -5.40
N ALA A 398 36.18 7.04 -6.67
CA ALA A 398 34.82 7.17 -7.18
C ALA A 398 34.08 5.82 -7.19
N LEU A 399 34.74 4.74 -7.57
CA LEU A 399 34.14 3.40 -7.56
C LEU A 399 33.83 2.92 -6.13
N ASN A 400 34.78 3.08 -5.21
CA ASN A 400 34.63 2.73 -3.79
C ASN A 400 33.52 3.53 -3.11
N GLY A 401 33.43 4.82 -3.42
CA GLY A 401 32.38 5.72 -2.94
C GLY A 401 31.08 5.68 -3.76
N ARG A 402 30.91 4.76 -4.72
CA ARG A 402 29.70 4.64 -5.58
C ARG A 402 29.34 5.91 -6.38
N GLY A 403 30.30 6.77 -6.66
CA GLY A 403 30.14 7.93 -7.53
C GLY A 403 30.72 7.70 -8.92
N GLN A 404 31.08 8.81 -9.58
CA GLN A 404 31.67 8.81 -10.93
C GLN A 404 32.98 9.59 -10.94
N PHE A 405 33.92 9.12 -11.76
CA PHE A 405 35.17 9.82 -12.06
C PHE A 405 35.01 10.66 -13.33
N TYR A 406 35.56 11.86 -13.34
CA TYR A 406 35.55 12.77 -14.48
C TYR A 406 36.99 13.14 -14.84
N ALA A 407 37.41 12.78 -16.05
CA ALA A 407 38.74 13.09 -16.55
C ALA A 407 38.69 14.38 -17.38
N VAL A 408 39.15 15.49 -16.80
CA VAL A 408 39.06 16.83 -17.38
C VAL A 408 40.44 17.32 -17.81
N GLU A 409 40.66 17.36 -19.13
CA GLU A 409 41.90 17.90 -19.72
C GLU A 409 41.69 19.26 -20.39
N LYS A 410 40.44 19.61 -20.72
CA LYS A 410 40.07 20.86 -21.42
C LYS A 410 39.28 21.77 -20.48
N GLY A 411 39.40 23.08 -20.69
CA GLY A 411 38.80 24.04 -19.75
C GLY A 411 37.26 24.02 -19.76
N GLU A 412 36.66 23.77 -20.92
CA GLU A 412 35.20 23.68 -21.09
C GLU A 412 34.59 22.39 -20.49
N ASP A 413 35.38 21.31 -20.46
CA ASP A 413 34.98 20.01 -19.92
C ASP A 413 34.74 20.06 -18.40
N LEU A 414 35.40 20.99 -17.69
CA LEU A 414 35.19 21.15 -16.25
C LEU A 414 33.77 21.57 -15.91
N LYS A 415 33.21 22.51 -16.69
CA LYS A 415 31.82 22.93 -16.55
C LYS A 415 30.88 21.76 -16.83
N ALA A 416 31.15 21.00 -17.89
CA ALA A 416 30.35 19.83 -18.24
C ALA A 416 30.38 18.78 -17.11
N ALA A 417 31.53 18.53 -16.50
CA ALA A 417 31.66 17.63 -15.35
C ALA A 417 30.78 18.06 -14.17
N PHE A 418 30.85 19.32 -13.74
CA PHE A 418 30.00 19.82 -12.66
C PHE A 418 28.51 19.74 -13.00
N ARG A 419 28.10 20.08 -14.23
CA ARG A 419 26.69 19.95 -14.64
C ARG A 419 26.23 18.50 -14.63
N ALA A 420 27.06 17.56 -15.09
CA ALA A 420 26.77 16.14 -15.09
C ALA A 420 26.60 15.59 -13.67
N ILE A 421 27.52 15.94 -12.75
CA ILE A 421 27.44 15.54 -11.33
C ILE A 421 26.16 16.05 -10.69
N ILE A 422 25.85 17.35 -10.85
CA ILE A 422 24.64 17.95 -10.30
C ILE A 422 23.38 17.33 -10.93
N GLY A 423 23.40 17.06 -12.24
CA GLY A 423 22.32 16.35 -12.93
C GLY A 423 22.06 14.96 -12.35
N ALA A 424 23.12 14.18 -12.11
CA ALA A 424 23.03 12.87 -11.48
C ALA A 424 22.45 12.96 -10.06
N ILE A 425 22.95 13.90 -9.23
CA ILE A 425 22.42 14.15 -7.88
C ILE A 425 20.92 14.52 -7.93
N ASN A 426 20.51 15.36 -8.88
CA ASN A 426 19.11 15.73 -9.04
C ASN A 426 18.26 14.50 -9.41
N VAL A 427 18.63 13.74 -10.44
CA VAL A 427 17.90 12.52 -10.88
C VAL A 427 17.76 11.52 -9.73
N GLU A 428 18.82 11.31 -8.97
CA GLU A 428 18.84 10.41 -7.83
C GLU A 428 17.96 10.87 -6.65
N THR A 429 17.59 12.15 -6.59
CA THR A 429 16.84 12.76 -5.50
C THR A 429 15.45 13.28 -5.89
N GLU A 430 15.09 13.24 -7.19
CA GLU A 430 13.74 13.59 -7.64
C GLU A 430 12.72 12.56 -7.12
N PRO A 431 11.53 13.02 -6.69
CA PRO A 431 10.43 12.12 -6.33
C PRO A 431 9.88 11.41 -7.58
N ASP A 432 9.39 10.18 -7.41
CA ASP A 432 8.64 9.46 -8.44
C ASP A 432 7.26 10.11 -8.66
N THR A 433 6.77 10.20 -9.89
CA THR A 433 5.69 11.15 -10.24
C THR A 433 4.54 10.64 -11.12
N THR A 434 4.29 9.34 -11.26
CA THR A 434 3.11 8.86 -12.01
C THR A 434 1.92 8.50 -11.08
N SER A 435 0.79 9.23 -11.12
CA SER A 435 -0.27 9.12 -10.08
C SER A 435 -1.66 8.67 -10.55
N THR A 436 -1.80 7.87 -11.62
CA THR A 436 -3.10 7.28 -11.96
C THR A 436 -3.09 5.79 -11.60
N ALA A 437 -4.01 5.39 -10.72
CA ALA A 437 -4.14 4.00 -10.28
C ALA A 437 -5.57 3.49 -10.49
N ALA A 438 -5.69 2.17 -10.66
CA ALA A 438 -6.96 1.47 -10.80
C ALA A 438 -7.32 0.80 -9.47
N SER A 439 -8.53 1.02 -8.98
CA SER A 439 -9.00 0.56 -7.67
C SER A 439 -9.79 -0.74 -7.73
N GLY A 440 -10.57 -0.96 -8.79
CA GLY A 440 -11.36 -2.17 -8.98
C GLY A 440 -11.99 -2.26 -10.36
N SER A 441 -12.28 -3.48 -10.81
CA SER A 441 -12.97 -3.75 -12.08
C SER A 441 -14.00 -4.86 -11.97
N ASN A 442 -14.99 -4.84 -12.86
CA ASN A 442 -15.98 -5.90 -13.03
C ASN A 442 -16.22 -6.23 -14.51
N VAL A 443 -16.91 -7.35 -14.77
CA VAL A 443 -17.33 -7.79 -16.11
C VAL A 443 -18.83 -8.10 -16.10
N SER A 444 -19.59 -7.54 -17.05
CA SER A 444 -21.02 -7.81 -17.23
C SER A 444 -21.28 -8.98 -18.20
N ARG A 445 -22.46 -9.63 -18.12
CA ARG A 445 -22.84 -10.78 -18.96
C ARG A 445 -23.36 -10.45 -20.37
N ASN A 446 -23.77 -9.20 -20.62
CA ASN A 446 -24.33 -8.78 -21.92
C ASN A 446 -23.38 -7.78 -22.58
N ASP A 447 -23.04 -7.97 -23.86
CA ASP A 447 -22.10 -7.15 -24.65
C ASP A 447 -20.88 -6.67 -23.83
N VAL A 448 -20.31 -7.65 -23.12
CA VAL A 448 -19.13 -7.68 -22.23
C VAL A 448 -18.51 -6.32 -21.90
N GLY A 449 -19.21 -5.49 -21.11
CA GLY A 449 -18.66 -4.24 -20.57
C GLY A 449 -17.72 -4.51 -19.40
N LYS A 450 -16.48 -4.00 -19.47
CA LYS A 450 -15.52 -3.88 -18.36
C LYS A 450 -15.58 -2.46 -17.83
N PHE A 451 -15.87 -2.31 -16.54
CA PHE A 451 -15.83 -1.01 -15.87
C PHE A 451 -14.67 -0.95 -14.88
N THR A 452 -13.92 0.15 -14.86
CA THR A 452 -12.74 0.32 -13.99
C THR A 452 -12.84 1.62 -13.21
N GLY A 453 -12.74 1.53 -11.88
CA GLY A 453 -12.64 2.68 -10.98
C GLY A 453 -11.21 3.23 -10.93
N ASN A 454 -11.07 4.55 -10.87
CA ASN A 454 -9.79 5.24 -10.90
C ASN A 454 -9.72 6.38 -9.89
N TYR A 455 -8.49 6.72 -9.49
CA TYR A 455 -8.18 7.90 -8.69
C TYR A 455 -6.89 8.59 -9.17
N GLU A 456 -6.85 9.92 -9.01
CA GLU A 456 -5.73 10.79 -9.38
C GLU A 456 -5.38 11.78 -8.26
N PRO A 457 -4.49 11.44 -7.31
CA PRO A 457 -4.13 12.30 -6.18
C PRO A 457 -3.63 13.68 -6.62
N LYS A 458 -2.80 13.74 -7.68
CA LYS A 458 -2.27 14.98 -8.25
C LYS A 458 -3.30 15.88 -8.91
N LYS A 459 -4.44 15.34 -9.33
CA LYS A 459 -5.57 16.12 -9.85
C LYS A 459 -6.59 16.36 -8.74
N ALA A 460 -6.10 16.78 -7.57
CA ALA A 460 -6.90 17.11 -6.39
C ALA A 460 -7.89 16.01 -6.02
N TRP A 461 -7.44 14.76 -6.05
CA TRP A 461 -8.23 13.56 -5.74
C TRP A 461 -9.45 13.40 -6.65
N LYS A 462 -9.27 13.67 -7.96
CA LYS A 462 -10.28 13.33 -8.99
C LYS A 462 -10.42 11.82 -9.07
N GLY A 463 -11.66 11.32 -9.05
CA GLY A 463 -11.97 9.94 -9.41
C GLY A 463 -12.98 9.85 -10.52
N PHE A 464 -13.02 8.69 -11.15
CA PHE A 464 -13.93 8.40 -12.26
C PHE A 464 -14.01 6.89 -12.50
N VAL A 465 -15.06 6.48 -13.21
CA VAL A 465 -15.16 5.15 -13.80
C VAL A 465 -14.97 5.26 -15.31
N THR A 466 -14.23 4.32 -15.89
CA THR A 466 -14.13 4.11 -17.34
C THR A 466 -14.91 2.87 -17.75
N ALA A 467 -15.37 2.84 -19.01
CA ALA A 467 -16.05 1.69 -19.59
C ALA A 467 -15.36 1.26 -20.90
N GLU A 468 -15.11 -0.03 -21.01
CA GLU A 468 -14.59 -0.67 -22.22
C GLU A 468 -15.48 -1.85 -22.61
N THR A 469 -15.69 -2.09 -23.89
CA THR A 469 -16.30 -3.32 -24.42
C THR A 469 -15.23 -4.35 -24.68
N VAL A 470 -15.38 -5.56 -24.15
CA VAL A 470 -14.53 -6.71 -24.44
C VAL A 470 -15.03 -7.40 -25.71
N LEU A 471 -14.20 -7.41 -26.74
CA LEU A 471 -14.45 -8.04 -28.04
C LEU A 471 -14.25 -9.57 -27.96
N ASN A 472 -14.73 -10.30 -28.98
CA ASN A 472 -14.65 -11.77 -29.03
C ASN A 472 -13.21 -12.32 -29.02
N ASP A 473 -12.23 -11.51 -29.45
CA ASP A 473 -10.80 -11.86 -29.37
C ASP A 473 -10.19 -11.56 -27.98
N GLY A 474 -11.03 -11.10 -27.05
CA GLY A 474 -10.69 -10.66 -25.69
C GLY A 474 -10.07 -9.27 -25.61
N SER A 475 -9.95 -8.52 -26.72
CA SER A 475 -9.44 -7.12 -26.68
C SER A 475 -10.50 -6.18 -26.13
N THR A 476 -10.07 -5.04 -25.61
CA THR A 476 -10.98 -4.03 -25.09
C THR A 476 -10.95 -2.79 -25.96
N THR A 477 -12.11 -2.19 -26.19
CA THR A 477 -12.23 -0.88 -26.84
C THR A 477 -13.11 0.02 -25.97
N PRO A 478 -12.83 1.32 -25.86
CA PRO A 478 -13.73 2.23 -25.14
C PRO A 478 -15.18 2.07 -25.59
N THR A 479 -16.11 1.96 -24.64
CA THR A 479 -17.52 1.73 -24.95
C THR A 479 -18.07 2.93 -25.75
N ALA A 480 -18.50 2.71 -26.99
CA ALA A 480 -18.86 3.78 -27.93
C ALA A 480 -19.97 4.71 -27.40
N THR A 481 -20.96 4.17 -26.70
CA THR A 481 -22.08 4.92 -26.10
C THR A 481 -21.65 5.89 -25.00
N TRP A 482 -20.46 5.71 -24.42
CA TRP A 482 -19.89 6.65 -23.46
C TRP A 482 -19.25 7.86 -24.12
N ALA A 483 -19.03 7.82 -25.44
CA ALA A 483 -18.47 8.90 -26.27
C ALA A 483 -17.08 9.37 -25.80
N ASN A 484 -16.20 8.42 -25.45
CA ASN A 484 -14.85 8.68 -24.91
C ASN A 484 -14.80 9.54 -23.63
N LYS A 485 -15.91 9.65 -22.90
CA LYS A 485 -15.99 10.33 -21.61
C LYS A 485 -16.02 9.32 -20.47
N ASN A 486 -15.34 9.62 -19.38
CA ASN A 486 -15.53 8.92 -18.11
C ASN A 486 -16.69 9.55 -17.31
N THR A 487 -17.05 8.95 -16.16
CA THR A 487 -18.17 9.46 -15.33
C THR A 487 -17.92 10.86 -14.77
N ALA A 488 -16.67 11.21 -14.45
CA ALA A 488 -16.33 12.54 -13.96
C ALA A 488 -16.51 13.60 -15.04
N ASP A 489 -16.08 13.33 -16.27
CA ASP A 489 -16.25 14.26 -17.39
C ASP A 489 -17.75 14.54 -17.62
N LYS A 490 -18.61 13.52 -17.51
CA LYS A 490 -20.08 13.68 -17.61
C LYS A 490 -20.67 14.51 -16.47
N LEU A 491 -20.19 14.33 -15.24
CA LEU A 491 -20.60 15.15 -14.11
C LEU A 491 -20.07 16.59 -14.22
N ASP A 492 -18.87 16.76 -14.77
CA ASP A 492 -18.21 18.06 -14.94
C ASP A 492 -18.84 18.90 -16.05
N ASP A 493 -19.43 18.27 -17.07
CA ASP A 493 -20.21 18.93 -18.13
C ASP A 493 -21.51 19.58 -17.64
N LEU A 494 -22.02 19.20 -16.45
CA LEU A 494 -23.23 19.81 -15.89
C LEU A 494 -23.00 21.27 -15.50
N THR A 495 -23.95 22.13 -15.87
CA THR A 495 -24.01 23.50 -15.34
C THR A 495 -24.47 23.50 -13.88
N ASP A 496 -24.14 24.54 -13.12
CA ASP A 496 -24.60 24.68 -11.74
C ASP A 496 -26.14 24.70 -11.60
N ALA A 497 -26.85 25.20 -12.62
CA ALA A 497 -28.30 25.14 -12.69
C ALA A 497 -28.79 23.69 -12.82
N GLN A 498 -28.22 22.92 -13.76
CA GLN A 498 -28.53 21.50 -13.93
C GLN A 498 -28.16 20.67 -12.69
N VAL A 499 -27.08 20.99 -12.00
CA VAL A 499 -26.73 20.32 -10.73
C VAL A 499 -27.84 20.49 -9.69
N ASN A 500 -28.41 21.70 -9.60
CA ASN A 500 -29.46 22.00 -8.63
C ASN A 500 -30.81 21.35 -8.97
N THR A 501 -31.13 21.19 -10.26
CA THR A 501 -32.44 20.70 -10.72
C THR A 501 -32.46 19.23 -11.15
N ASN A 502 -31.36 18.70 -11.71
CA ASN A 502 -31.34 17.40 -12.40
C ASN A 502 -30.65 16.28 -11.61
N ARG A 503 -29.83 16.58 -10.60
CA ARG A 503 -29.15 15.54 -9.80
C ARG A 503 -30.03 15.03 -8.67
N LEU A 504 -30.41 13.76 -8.75
CA LEU A 504 -31.07 13.03 -7.68
C LEU A 504 -30.03 12.58 -6.65
N ILE A 505 -29.95 13.31 -5.54
CA ILE A 505 -29.04 12.99 -4.43
C ILE A 505 -29.90 12.78 -3.18
N LEU A 506 -29.89 11.55 -2.66
CA LEU A 506 -30.64 11.14 -1.48
C LEU A 506 -29.73 11.06 -0.24
N SER A 507 -30.34 11.04 0.94
CA SER A 507 -29.65 10.87 2.22
C SER A 507 -30.62 10.31 3.27
N TRP A 508 -30.16 10.23 4.51
CA TRP A 508 -30.93 9.76 5.65
C TRP A 508 -31.09 10.85 6.70
N SER A 509 -32.32 11.14 7.10
CA SER A 509 -32.63 12.05 8.20
C SER A 509 -32.68 11.29 9.52
N ASP A 510 -31.76 11.61 10.43
CA ASP A 510 -31.70 11.01 11.77
C ASP A 510 -32.62 11.70 12.80
N ALA A 511 -33.57 12.51 12.32
CA ALA A 511 -34.64 13.05 13.14
C ALA A 511 -35.53 11.91 13.69
N TRP A 512 -35.69 11.85 15.00
CA TRP A 512 -36.48 10.83 15.68
C TRP A 512 -37.98 11.05 15.49
N LEU A 513 -38.70 10.02 15.02
CA LEU A 513 -40.17 10.01 14.89
C LEU A 513 -40.86 9.18 15.99
N GLY A 514 -40.13 8.31 16.69
CA GLY A 514 -40.61 7.62 17.90
C GLY A 514 -41.62 6.49 17.69
N ALA A 515 -41.78 5.97 16.46
CA ALA A 515 -42.64 4.81 16.19
C ALA A 515 -41.84 3.49 16.23
N THR A 516 -42.42 2.42 16.79
CA THR A 516 -41.86 1.06 16.76
C THR A 516 -41.62 0.64 15.30
N GLY A 517 -40.42 0.17 14.96
CA GLY A 517 -40.03 -0.22 13.58
C GLY A 517 -39.71 0.94 12.63
N GLN A 518 -39.95 2.20 13.03
CA GLN A 518 -39.62 3.41 12.27
C GLN A 518 -39.11 4.52 13.21
N PRO A 519 -37.95 4.32 13.85
CA PRO A 519 -37.45 5.27 14.85
C PRO A 519 -37.05 6.63 14.26
N TYR A 520 -36.64 6.64 13.00
CA TYR A 520 -36.14 7.82 12.29
C TYR A 520 -37.10 8.26 11.18
N LYS A 521 -36.95 9.52 10.76
CA LYS A 521 -37.61 10.05 9.55
C LYS A 521 -37.18 9.29 8.30
N GLY A 522 -35.92 8.85 8.24
CA GLY A 522 -35.43 7.93 7.22
C GLY A 522 -35.04 8.62 5.91
N GLY A 523 -35.29 7.95 4.78
CA GLY A 523 -34.91 8.43 3.45
C GLY A 523 -35.47 9.81 3.09
N VAL A 524 -34.58 10.72 2.68
CA VAL A 524 -34.87 12.10 2.30
C VAL A 524 -34.00 12.53 1.12
N SER A 525 -34.34 13.65 0.47
CA SER A 525 -33.41 14.31 -0.46
C SER A 525 -32.27 15.00 0.30
N PHE A 526 -31.04 14.94 -0.22
CA PHE A 526 -29.89 15.66 0.32
C PHE A 526 -29.93 17.13 -0.10
N LYS A 527 -30.81 17.92 0.53
CA LYS A 527 -31.01 19.35 0.27
C LYS A 527 -31.02 20.14 1.56
N TRP A 528 -30.72 21.43 1.46
CA TRP A 528 -30.92 22.35 2.57
C TRP A 528 -32.34 22.91 2.53
N ALA A 529 -33.06 22.81 3.64
CA ALA A 529 -34.29 23.53 3.91
C ALA A 529 -34.12 24.36 5.20
N ASN A 530 -34.95 25.38 5.42
CA ASN A 530 -34.90 26.16 6.65
C ASN A 530 -35.34 25.34 7.87
N ASP A 531 -36.24 24.40 7.68
CA ASP A 531 -36.73 23.46 8.69
C ASP A 531 -35.98 22.10 8.63
N ALA A 532 -36.56 21.07 9.26
CA ALA A 532 -36.08 19.69 9.23
C ALA A 532 -36.79 18.84 8.14
N THR A 533 -37.22 19.46 7.03
CA THR A 533 -37.86 18.74 5.91
C THR A 533 -36.93 17.71 5.30
N TYR A 534 -35.63 18.02 5.19
CA TYR A 534 -34.62 17.11 4.66
C TYR A 534 -33.71 16.61 5.79
N LEU A 535 -32.72 17.41 6.19
CA LEU A 535 -31.75 17.05 7.22
C LEU A 535 -32.25 17.44 8.62
N SER A 536 -31.87 16.65 9.63
CA SER A 536 -32.20 16.94 11.03
C SER A 536 -31.49 18.19 11.55
N ALA A 537 -31.94 18.73 12.69
CA ALA A 537 -31.27 19.86 13.34
C ALA A 537 -29.80 19.55 13.70
N THR A 538 -29.53 18.31 14.16
CA THR A 538 -28.18 17.84 14.50
C THR A 538 -27.30 17.73 13.25
N GLN A 539 -27.82 17.18 12.16
CA GLN A 539 -27.08 17.11 10.90
C GLN A 539 -26.73 18.50 10.37
N LYS A 540 -27.70 19.42 10.41
CA LYS A 540 -27.49 20.82 9.97
C LYS A 540 -26.42 21.53 10.80
N SER A 541 -26.39 21.33 12.12
CA SER A 541 -25.36 21.97 12.97
C SER A 541 -23.94 21.45 12.70
N THR A 542 -23.79 20.18 12.31
CA THR A 542 -22.47 19.65 11.89
C THR A 542 -22.02 20.17 10.53
N LEU A 543 -22.96 20.51 9.64
CA LEU A 543 -22.64 21.03 8.30
C LEU A 543 -22.28 22.51 8.31
N GLY A 544 -22.84 23.30 9.23
CA GLY A 544 -22.52 24.72 9.36
C GLY A 544 -23.69 25.56 9.89
N LEU A 545 -23.55 26.88 9.80
CA LEU A 545 -24.55 27.86 10.22
C LEU A 545 -25.66 28.00 9.18
N ALA A 546 -26.88 28.33 9.63
CA ALA A 546 -28.04 28.54 8.76
C ALA A 546 -28.00 29.91 8.04
N GLY A 547 -27.10 30.10 7.06
CA GLY A 547 -26.91 31.37 6.31
C GLY A 547 -26.43 32.55 7.19
N SER A 548 -25.72 33.57 6.73
CA SER A 548 -25.34 34.04 5.39
C SER A 548 -23.94 34.71 5.35
N THR A 549 -23.20 34.79 6.45
CA THR A 549 -21.82 35.31 6.47
C THR A 549 -21.04 34.84 7.70
N PRO A 550 -19.76 34.42 7.54
CA PRO A 550 -19.06 34.25 6.27
C PRO A 550 -19.55 33.00 5.50
N VAL A 551 -19.57 33.06 4.16
CA VAL A 551 -20.01 31.94 3.29
C VAL A 551 -19.29 30.63 3.62
N ALA A 552 -18.05 30.73 4.09
CA ALA A 552 -17.19 29.61 4.48
C ALA A 552 -17.83 28.66 5.50
N THR A 553 -18.73 29.17 6.36
CA THR A 553 -19.40 28.38 7.39
C THR A 553 -20.90 28.19 7.13
N SER A 554 -21.40 28.60 5.96
CA SER A 554 -22.82 28.43 5.61
C SER A 554 -23.12 26.96 5.28
N GLY A 555 -23.96 26.32 6.10
CA GLY A 555 -24.37 24.92 5.89
C GLY A 555 -25.08 24.71 4.56
N GLN A 556 -25.89 25.68 4.12
CA GLN A 556 -26.54 25.63 2.80
C GLN A 556 -25.51 25.69 1.66
N ALA A 557 -24.49 26.55 1.77
CA ALA A 557 -23.46 26.66 0.76
C ALA A 557 -22.61 25.38 0.69
N ILE A 558 -22.30 24.77 1.84
CA ILE A 558 -21.60 23.49 1.93
C ILE A 558 -22.43 22.37 1.29
N VAL A 559 -23.72 22.24 1.62
CA VAL A 559 -24.61 21.25 0.98
C VAL A 559 -24.62 21.44 -0.53
N ASN A 560 -24.77 22.67 -1.02
CA ASN A 560 -24.76 22.94 -2.46
C ASN A 560 -23.41 22.59 -3.11
N TYR A 561 -22.29 22.88 -2.45
CA TYR A 561 -20.95 22.51 -2.92
C TYR A 561 -20.79 20.99 -3.04
N ILE A 562 -21.21 20.22 -2.03
CA ILE A 562 -21.18 18.75 -2.05
C ILE A 562 -22.11 18.20 -3.15
N ARG A 563 -23.28 18.81 -3.34
CA ARG A 563 -24.16 18.49 -4.48
C ARG A 563 -23.52 18.79 -5.84
N GLY A 564 -22.40 19.50 -5.89
CA GLY A 564 -21.62 19.76 -7.11
C GLY A 564 -21.69 21.21 -7.62
N ASN A 565 -22.31 22.13 -6.90
CA ASN A 565 -22.35 23.54 -7.31
C ASN A 565 -20.97 24.17 -7.17
N ARG A 566 -20.45 24.79 -8.24
CA ARG A 566 -19.09 25.37 -8.29
C ARG A 566 -19.07 26.89 -8.07
N SER A 567 -20.21 27.55 -7.89
CA SER A 567 -20.31 29.02 -7.81
C SER A 567 -19.50 29.68 -6.68
N GLN A 568 -19.23 28.94 -5.61
CA GLN A 568 -18.52 29.40 -4.40
C GLN A 568 -17.05 28.96 -4.35
N GLU A 569 -16.54 28.33 -5.42
CA GLU A 569 -15.13 27.91 -5.52
C GLU A 569 -14.21 29.09 -5.83
N GLY A 570 -13.13 29.25 -5.06
CA GLY A 570 -12.17 30.34 -5.23
C GLY A 570 -11.21 30.52 -4.07
N THR A 571 -10.62 31.72 -3.98
CA THR A 571 -9.66 32.10 -2.94
C THR A 571 -10.11 33.33 -2.15
N THR A 572 -11.31 33.86 -2.42
CA THR A 572 -11.84 35.08 -1.79
C THR A 572 -12.80 34.75 -0.66
N THR A 573 -13.07 35.72 0.22
CA THR A 573 -14.07 35.57 1.29
C THR A 573 -15.49 35.31 0.78
N THR A 574 -15.80 35.77 -0.44
CA THR A 574 -17.07 35.54 -1.14
C THR A 574 -17.11 34.26 -1.95
N LYS A 575 -15.95 33.63 -2.20
CA LYS A 575 -15.80 32.30 -2.83
C LYS A 575 -14.79 31.47 -2.05
N PRO A 576 -15.14 31.06 -0.82
CA PRO A 576 -14.18 30.54 0.13
C PRO A 576 -13.91 29.03 -0.03
N PHE A 577 -14.61 28.35 -0.94
CA PHE A 577 -14.47 26.90 -1.08
C PHE A 577 -13.34 26.51 -2.01
N ARG A 578 -12.76 25.35 -1.74
CA ARG A 578 -11.71 24.73 -2.55
C ARG A 578 -12.14 24.62 -4.01
N VAL A 579 -11.25 25.01 -4.93
CA VAL A 579 -11.44 24.79 -6.37
C VAL A 579 -11.19 23.31 -6.69
N ARG A 580 -12.18 22.63 -7.25
CA ARG A 580 -12.08 21.20 -7.59
C ARG A 580 -11.69 20.98 -9.04
N GLN A 581 -10.88 19.95 -9.29
CA GLN A 581 -10.63 19.47 -10.64
C GLN A 581 -11.86 18.73 -11.20
N SER A 582 -12.57 17.96 -10.36
CA SER A 582 -13.76 17.20 -10.71
C SER A 582 -14.83 17.29 -9.61
N ARG A 583 -16.11 17.20 -10.00
CA ARG A 583 -17.23 17.03 -9.04
C ARG A 583 -17.22 15.65 -8.38
N GLN A 584 -16.80 14.63 -9.12
CA GLN A 584 -16.67 13.26 -8.63
C GLN A 584 -15.34 13.08 -7.88
N GLY A 585 -15.44 12.57 -6.67
CA GLY A 585 -14.29 12.21 -5.83
C GLY A 585 -13.61 10.92 -6.28
N ASP A 586 -12.42 10.69 -5.73
CA ASP A 586 -11.62 9.48 -5.94
C ASP A 586 -12.35 8.19 -5.53
N ILE A 587 -12.05 7.11 -6.24
CA ILE A 587 -12.53 5.73 -5.98
C ILE A 587 -11.29 4.89 -5.65
N VAL A 588 -11.10 4.53 -4.38
CA VAL A 588 -9.85 3.89 -3.90
C VAL A 588 -10.03 2.41 -3.55
N ASN A 589 -10.94 2.06 -2.62
CA ASN A 589 -11.16 0.65 -2.25
C ASN A 589 -12.54 0.11 -2.67
N SER A 590 -13.35 0.94 -3.34
CA SER A 590 -14.68 0.56 -3.79
C SER A 590 -14.62 -0.12 -5.17
N ASN A 591 -15.02 -1.39 -5.24
CA ASN A 591 -15.22 -2.10 -6.49
C ASN A 591 -16.44 -1.55 -7.22
N VAL A 592 -16.33 -1.40 -8.55
CA VAL A 592 -17.47 -1.07 -9.39
C VAL A 592 -18.43 -2.27 -9.44
N TRP A 593 -19.65 -2.11 -8.94
CA TRP A 593 -20.64 -3.18 -8.89
C TRP A 593 -21.68 -3.04 -9.99
N TYR A 594 -21.88 -4.07 -10.82
CA TYR A 594 -22.85 -4.04 -11.92
C TYR A 594 -24.17 -4.68 -11.51
N THR A 595 -25.28 -4.06 -11.91
CA THR A 595 -26.63 -4.58 -11.69
C THR A 595 -27.46 -4.38 -12.97
N GLY A 596 -27.71 -5.49 -13.68
CA GLY A 596 -28.59 -5.54 -14.86
C GLY A 596 -29.90 -6.25 -14.54
N ALA A 597 -30.44 -7.04 -15.48
CA ALA A 597 -31.61 -7.90 -15.23
C ALA A 597 -31.42 -8.81 -13.99
N PRO A 598 -32.51 -9.19 -13.27
CA PRO A 598 -32.43 -10.11 -12.14
C PRO A 598 -31.67 -11.40 -12.48
N ALA A 599 -30.73 -11.74 -11.62
CA ALA A 599 -29.72 -12.77 -11.90
C ALA A 599 -29.86 -14.00 -10.99
N SER A 600 -30.76 -13.96 -10.00
CA SER A 600 -30.97 -15.08 -9.09
C SER A 600 -31.79 -16.18 -9.79
N GLY A 601 -31.68 -17.41 -9.31
CA GLY A 601 -32.37 -18.57 -9.86
C GLY A 601 -33.46 -19.12 -8.94
N TYR A 602 -34.13 -18.27 -8.16
CA TYR A 602 -35.07 -18.72 -7.13
C TYR A 602 -36.31 -19.39 -7.75
N THR A 603 -36.65 -20.59 -7.28
CA THR A 603 -37.82 -21.36 -7.75
C THR A 603 -39.10 -21.02 -6.99
N ARG A 604 -39.23 -19.77 -6.53
CA ARG A 604 -40.28 -19.35 -5.60
C ARG A 604 -41.40 -18.58 -6.26
N LYS A 605 -42.54 -18.53 -5.56
CA LYS A 605 -43.72 -17.79 -6.00
C LYS A 605 -43.35 -16.36 -6.38
N GLY A 606 -43.84 -15.92 -7.53
CA GLY A 606 -43.64 -14.56 -8.05
C GLY A 606 -42.26 -14.28 -8.67
N TYR A 607 -41.21 -15.05 -8.37
CA TYR A 607 -39.86 -14.69 -8.83
C TYR A 607 -39.73 -14.75 -10.36
N THR A 608 -40.33 -15.75 -11.02
CA THR A 608 -40.34 -15.82 -12.49
C THR A 608 -41.05 -14.62 -13.13
N ALA A 609 -42.10 -14.09 -12.48
CA ALA A 609 -42.77 -12.88 -12.94
C ALA A 609 -41.87 -11.65 -12.74
N PHE A 610 -41.22 -11.53 -11.59
CA PHE A 610 -40.24 -10.48 -11.30
C PHE A 610 -39.10 -10.43 -12.33
N VAL A 611 -38.52 -11.59 -12.67
CA VAL A 611 -37.48 -11.72 -13.71
C VAL A 611 -38.00 -11.23 -15.07
N ARG A 612 -39.22 -11.63 -15.45
CA ARG A 612 -39.84 -11.22 -16.72
C ARG A 612 -40.11 -9.71 -16.75
N ASN A 613 -40.65 -9.17 -15.67
CA ASN A 613 -41.05 -7.77 -15.54
C ASN A 613 -39.84 -6.82 -15.49
N ASN A 614 -38.69 -7.31 -15.03
CA ASN A 614 -37.44 -6.54 -14.95
C ASN A 614 -36.37 -7.02 -15.94
N ALA A 615 -36.75 -7.77 -16.98
CA ALA A 615 -35.82 -8.26 -18.01
C ALA A 615 -35.15 -7.10 -18.77
N ALA A 616 -35.86 -5.98 -18.94
CA ALA A 616 -35.39 -4.76 -19.58
C ALA A 616 -34.95 -3.67 -18.56
N ARG A 617 -34.63 -4.06 -17.32
CA ARG A 617 -34.12 -3.11 -16.32
C ARG A 617 -32.85 -2.42 -16.85
N GLU A 618 -32.83 -1.09 -16.80
CA GLU A 618 -31.66 -0.29 -17.17
C GLU A 618 -30.43 -0.82 -16.41
N PRO A 619 -29.37 -1.25 -17.12
CA PRO A 619 -28.13 -1.68 -16.50
C PRO A 619 -27.47 -0.53 -15.73
N MET A 620 -27.13 -0.78 -14.47
CA MET A 620 -26.51 0.20 -13.57
C MET A 620 -25.14 -0.28 -13.11
N ILE A 621 -24.25 0.68 -12.84
CA ILE A 621 -23.03 0.49 -12.06
C ILE A 621 -23.08 1.34 -10.79
N TYR A 622 -22.70 0.75 -9.66
CA TYR A 622 -22.66 1.41 -8.36
C TYR A 622 -21.24 1.42 -7.81
N VAL A 623 -20.80 2.55 -7.27
CA VAL A 623 -19.46 2.72 -6.72
C VAL A 623 -19.43 3.76 -5.61
N GLY A 624 -18.66 3.51 -4.56
CA GLY A 624 -18.40 4.46 -3.48
C GLY A 624 -17.35 5.50 -3.91
N GLY A 625 -17.62 6.77 -3.63
CA GLY A 625 -16.74 7.91 -3.89
C GLY A 625 -16.37 8.66 -2.59
N ASN A 626 -15.11 9.13 -2.55
CA ASN A 626 -14.59 9.92 -1.44
C ASN A 626 -14.97 11.41 -1.50
N ASP A 627 -15.91 11.78 -2.38
CA ASP A 627 -16.69 13.01 -2.32
C ASP A 627 -17.91 12.92 -1.37
N GLY A 628 -18.06 11.78 -0.68
CA GLY A 628 -19.09 11.57 0.34
C GLY A 628 -20.30 10.78 -0.14
N MET A 629 -20.27 10.23 -1.35
CA MET A 629 -21.43 9.63 -1.99
C MET A 629 -21.17 8.20 -2.48
N LEU A 630 -22.18 7.35 -2.40
CA LEU A 630 -22.32 6.24 -3.35
C LEU A 630 -22.94 6.80 -4.63
N HIS A 631 -22.34 6.55 -5.78
CA HIS A 631 -22.87 6.91 -7.08
C HIS A 631 -23.46 5.70 -7.81
N GLY A 632 -24.58 5.90 -8.49
CA GLY A 632 -25.19 4.95 -9.42
C GLY A 632 -25.25 5.55 -10.83
N PHE A 633 -24.47 5.01 -11.76
CA PHE A 633 -24.44 5.45 -13.16
C PHE A 633 -25.10 4.40 -14.06
N SER A 634 -25.70 4.83 -15.17
CA SER A 634 -26.09 3.89 -16.23
C SER A 634 -24.83 3.24 -16.80
N ALA A 635 -24.82 1.91 -16.85
CA ALA A 635 -23.75 1.16 -17.50
C ALA A 635 -23.77 1.39 -19.02
N THR A 636 -24.94 1.75 -19.58
CA THR A 636 -25.15 2.02 -20.99
C THR A 636 -24.40 3.27 -21.46
N ASP A 637 -24.51 4.39 -20.74
CA ASP A 637 -23.99 5.67 -21.22
C ASP A 637 -23.14 6.45 -20.20
N GLY A 638 -22.95 5.92 -18.99
CA GLY A 638 -22.17 6.55 -17.92
C GLY A 638 -22.85 7.74 -17.23
N SER A 639 -24.12 8.05 -17.54
CA SER A 639 -24.87 9.13 -16.89
C SER A 639 -25.25 8.76 -15.46
N GLU A 640 -25.08 9.69 -14.52
CA GLU A 640 -25.51 9.49 -13.13
C GLU A 640 -27.04 9.47 -13.04
N LYS A 641 -27.60 8.40 -12.45
CA LYS A 641 -29.04 8.27 -12.22
C LYS A 641 -29.43 8.49 -10.76
N ILE A 642 -28.53 8.19 -9.84
CA ILE A 642 -28.74 8.37 -8.40
C ILE A 642 -27.40 8.58 -7.70
N ALA A 643 -27.39 9.39 -6.65
CA ALA A 643 -26.32 9.39 -5.66
C ALA A 643 -26.91 9.33 -4.24
N TYR A 644 -26.17 8.75 -3.31
CA TYR A 644 -26.58 8.61 -1.92
C TYR A 644 -25.49 9.09 -0.99
N VAL A 645 -25.82 10.04 -0.11
CA VAL A 645 -24.96 10.54 0.98
C VAL A 645 -25.37 9.84 2.28
N PRO A 646 -24.59 8.86 2.78
CA PRO A 646 -24.91 8.18 4.04
C PRO A 646 -24.87 9.13 5.24
N ARG A 647 -25.65 8.82 6.28
CA ARG A 647 -25.71 9.61 7.51
C ARG A 647 -24.33 9.80 8.13
N GLY A 648 -23.54 8.74 8.21
CA GLY A 648 -22.27 8.69 8.95
C GLY A 648 -21.18 9.62 8.41
N VAL A 649 -21.28 10.06 7.15
CA VAL A 649 -20.30 10.95 6.53
C VAL A 649 -20.68 12.43 6.64
N ILE A 650 -21.93 12.77 7.00
CA ILE A 650 -22.44 14.16 6.97
C ILE A 650 -21.57 15.11 7.79
N ALA A 651 -21.12 14.68 8.97
CA ALA A 651 -20.31 15.51 9.85
C ALA A 651 -18.90 15.80 9.31
N SER A 652 -18.37 14.99 8.39
CA SER A 652 -17.05 15.19 7.77
C SER A 652 -17.12 15.90 6.41
N LEU A 653 -18.31 16.06 5.81
CA LEU A 653 -18.49 16.72 4.51
C LEU A 653 -17.95 18.17 4.46
N PRO A 654 -18.05 19.01 5.51
CA PRO A 654 -17.49 20.37 5.46
C PRO A 654 -16.00 20.41 5.12
N ALA A 655 -15.24 19.36 5.46
CA ALA A 655 -13.81 19.29 5.15
C ALA A 655 -13.55 19.28 3.62
N LEU A 656 -14.43 18.68 2.81
CA LEU A 656 -14.29 18.64 1.34
C LEU A 656 -14.34 20.03 0.68
N ALA A 657 -15.02 20.98 1.33
CA ALA A 657 -15.14 22.37 0.90
C ALA A 657 -13.95 23.24 1.35
N GLY A 658 -13.19 22.81 2.35
CA GLY A 658 -12.08 23.57 2.92
C GLY A 658 -10.90 23.74 1.95
N PRO A 659 -10.35 24.96 1.78
CA PRO A 659 -9.18 25.20 0.92
C PRO A 659 -7.94 24.38 1.29
N GLY A 660 -7.76 24.05 2.58
CA GLY A 660 -6.67 23.21 3.09
C GLY A 660 -7.04 21.72 3.24
N TYR A 661 -7.96 21.21 2.42
CA TYR A 661 -8.39 19.81 2.48
C TYR A 661 -7.20 18.85 2.34
N SER A 662 -7.02 18.00 3.36
CA SER A 662 -6.22 16.78 3.28
C SER A 662 -7.16 15.60 3.04
N HIS A 663 -6.72 14.66 2.22
CA HIS A 663 -7.55 13.51 1.85
C HIS A 663 -8.00 12.70 3.06
N LYS A 664 -9.25 12.24 3.00
CA LYS A 664 -9.85 11.31 3.95
C LYS A 664 -10.82 10.43 3.19
N TYR A 665 -10.96 9.19 3.62
CA TYR A 665 -12.00 8.30 3.13
C TYR A 665 -13.39 8.77 3.59
N TYR A 666 -14.38 8.60 2.72
CA TYR A 666 -15.79 8.84 3.02
C TYR A 666 -16.64 7.60 2.74
N VAL A 667 -17.09 7.41 1.50
CA VAL A 667 -17.81 6.20 1.06
C VAL A 667 -16.83 5.33 0.29
N ASP A 668 -15.96 4.66 1.03
CA ASP A 668 -14.85 3.89 0.45
C ASP A 668 -15.18 2.39 0.30
N GLY A 669 -16.27 1.94 0.92
CA GLY A 669 -16.72 0.55 0.86
C GLY A 669 -17.25 0.13 -0.50
N SER A 670 -17.14 -1.17 -0.80
CA SER A 670 -17.67 -1.77 -2.03
C SER A 670 -19.16 -2.10 -1.90
N PRO A 671 -20.03 -1.65 -2.83
CA PRO A 671 -21.44 -2.00 -2.82
C PRO A 671 -21.70 -3.44 -3.30
N MET A 672 -22.87 -3.97 -2.98
CA MET A 672 -23.35 -5.27 -3.46
C MET A 672 -24.87 -5.31 -3.61
N THR A 673 -25.39 -6.12 -4.54
CA THR A 673 -26.84 -6.29 -4.73
C THR A 673 -27.32 -7.73 -4.65
N GLY A 674 -28.55 -7.93 -4.18
CA GLY A 674 -29.23 -9.21 -4.17
C GLY A 674 -30.76 -9.07 -4.24
N ASP A 675 -31.41 -10.10 -4.77
CA ASP A 675 -32.87 -10.13 -4.86
C ASP A 675 -33.47 -10.72 -3.59
N VAL A 676 -34.52 -10.09 -3.07
CA VAL A 676 -35.21 -10.48 -1.84
C VAL A 676 -36.72 -10.41 -2.03
N ASP A 677 -37.46 -11.27 -1.32
CA ASP A 677 -38.92 -11.19 -1.24
C ASP A 677 -39.31 -10.47 0.05
N MET A 678 -39.81 -9.24 -0.10
CA MET A 678 -40.20 -8.34 1.00
C MET A 678 -41.61 -8.62 1.53
N SER A 679 -42.30 -9.63 1.00
CA SER A 679 -43.67 -9.95 1.39
C SER A 679 -43.79 -10.24 2.88
N THR A 680 -44.87 -9.74 3.48
CA THR A 680 -45.21 -9.97 4.88
C THR A 680 -46.00 -11.27 5.01
N GLY A 681 -45.52 -12.23 5.78
CA GLY A 681 -46.21 -13.51 6.03
C GLY A 681 -45.31 -14.73 5.88
N VAL A 682 -45.89 -15.92 5.96
CA VAL A 682 -45.16 -17.18 5.80
C VAL A 682 -44.89 -17.43 4.31
N GLN A 683 -43.64 -17.24 3.89
CA GLN A 683 -43.22 -17.36 2.49
C GLN A 683 -42.75 -18.77 2.08
N ASP A 684 -42.59 -19.70 3.03
CA ASP A 684 -42.10 -21.07 2.77
C ASP A 684 -43.28 -22.03 2.61
N SER A 685 -43.44 -22.64 1.44
CA SER A 685 -44.55 -23.55 1.14
C SER A 685 -44.55 -24.82 1.97
N ASP A 686 -43.41 -25.17 2.59
CA ASP A 686 -43.29 -26.32 3.49
C ASP A 686 -43.72 -26.00 4.94
N ASP A 687 -44.02 -24.74 5.24
CA ASP A 687 -44.52 -24.30 6.54
C ASP A 687 -46.04 -24.47 6.61
N SER A 688 -46.56 -25.07 7.69
CA SER A 688 -48.00 -25.31 7.85
C SER A 688 -48.82 -24.02 7.97
N GLY A 689 -48.17 -22.89 8.27
CA GLY A 689 -48.79 -21.56 8.25
C GLY A 689 -48.78 -20.90 6.87
N TYR A 690 -48.26 -21.56 5.83
CA TYR A 690 -48.27 -21.06 4.47
C TYR A 690 -49.68 -21.07 3.91
N ASP A 691 -50.10 -19.92 3.39
CA ASP A 691 -51.35 -19.77 2.65
C ASP A 691 -51.06 -19.08 1.32
N ASP A 692 -51.29 -19.83 0.24
CA ASP A 692 -51.03 -19.36 -1.11
C ASP A 692 -51.99 -18.24 -1.53
N THR A 693 -53.14 -18.11 -0.89
CA THR A 693 -54.13 -17.09 -1.24
C THR A 693 -53.80 -15.73 -0.62
N THR A 694 -53.06 -15.70 0.49
CA THR A 694 -52.70 -14.47 1.21
C THR A 694 -51.24 -14.07 1.04
N ASN A 695 -50.34 -15.00 0.67
CA ASN A 695 -48.96 -14.68 0.35
C ASN A 695 -48.84 -13.97 -1.02
N THR A 696 -48.67 -12.65 -1.00
CA THR A 696 -48.43 -11.82 -2.19
C THR A 696 -46.93 -11.52 -2.29
N PRO A 697 -46.20 -12.11 -3.27
CA PRO A 697 -44.76 -11.90 -3.40
C PRO A 697 -44.42 -10.43 -3.64
N ASP A 698 -43.38 -9.93 -2.97
CA ASP A 698 -42.87 -8.56 -3.17
C ASP A 698 -41.37 -8.57 -3.46
N TRP A 699 -41.01 -9.06 -4.65
CA TRP A 699 -39.61 -9.18 -5.05
C TRP A 699 -38.98 -7.81 -5.33
N ARG A 700 -37.83 -7.57 -4.71
CA ARG A 700 -37.00 -6.36 -4.87
C ARG A 700 -35.55 -6.75 -5.12
N THR A 701 -34.80 -5.89 -5.79
CA THR A 701 -33.33 -5.93 -5.80
C THR A 701 -32.82 -4.85 -4.85
N LEU A 702 -32.24 -5.27 -3.73
CA LEU A 702 -31.67 -4.36 -2.75
C LEU A 702 -30.15 -4.23 -2.94
N LEU A 703 -29.65 -3.02 -2.73
CA LEU A 703 -28.24 -2.68 -2.68
C LEU A 703 -27.82 -2.44 -1.24
N VAL A 704 -26.71 -3.04 -0.82
CA VAL A 704 -26.04 -2.78 0.45
C VAL A 704 -24.71 -2.11 0.17
N GLY A 705 -24.47 -0.96 0.82
CA GLY A 705 -23.20 -0.25 0.78
C GLY A 705 -22.61 -0.08 2.18
N THR A 706 -21.29 0.06 2.28
CA THR A 706 -20.56 0.31 3.53
C THR A 706 -19.70 1.57 3.39
N LEU A 707 -19.29 2.14 4.52
CA LEU A 707 -18.38 3.30 4.50
C LEU A 707 -16.89 2.92 4.31
N GLY A 708 -16.55 1.63 4.37
CA GLY A 708 -15.16 1.18 4.28
C GLY A 708 -14.31 1.83 5.37
N ALA A 709 -13.20 2.47 4.97
CA ALA A 709 -12.33 3.21 5.89
C ALA A 709 -12.87 4.59 6.30
N GLY A 710 -13.91 5.11 5.64
CA GLY A 710 -14.42 6.47 5.91
C GLY A 710 -15.35 6.59 7.11
N GLY A 711 -15.86 5.47 7.62
CA GLY A 711 -16.73 5.45 8.80
C GLY A 711 -17.22 4.05 9.15
N LYS A 712 -18.11 3.96 10.14
CA LYS A 712 -18.66 2.70 10.63
C LYS A 712 -19.99 2.40 9.96
N GLY A 713 -20.29 1.12 9.80
CA GLY A 713 -21.62 0.64 9.42
C GLY A 713 -21.91 0.61 7.91
N TYR A 714 -23.20 0.44 7.62
CA TYR A 714 -23.73 0.11 6.30
C TYR A 714 -25.13 0.70 6.10
N PHE A 715 -25.58 0.76 4.84
CA PHE A 715 -26.89 1.26 4.44
C PHE A 715 -27.50 0.37 3.36
N VAL A 716 -28.82 0.45 3.19
CA VAL A 716 -29.61 -0.37 2.26
C VAL A 716 -30.49 0.51 1.38
N LEU A 717 -30.34 0.36 0.06
CA LEU A 717 -31.15 1.02 -0.96
C LEU A 717 -31.97 0.00 -1.75
N ASP A 718 -33.16 0.38 -2.19
CA ASP A 718 -33.95 -0.36 -3.18
C ASP A 718 -33.62 0.17 -4.57
N VAL A 719 -32.93 -0.67 -5.34
CA VAL A 719 -32.43 -0.36 -6.68
C VAL A 719 -33.16 -1.15 -7.76
N THR A 720 -34.37 -1.63 -7.43
CA THR A 720 -35.17 -2.46 -8.32
C THR A 720 -35.50 -1.72 -9.62
N ASN A 721 -35.82 -0.43 -9.53
CA ASN A 721 -36.29 0.38 -10.64
C ASN A 721 -35.46 1.67 -10.82
N PRO A 722 -34.41 1.64 -11.67
CA PRO A 722 -33.63 2.83 -12.01
C PRO A 722 -34.32 3.81 -12.98
N GLY A 723 -35.56 3.52 -13.42
CA GLY A 723 -36.33 4.39 -14.31
C GLY A 723 -36.97 5.59 -13.58
N ALA A 724 -37.61 6.49 -14.33
CA ALA A 724 -38.25 7.69 -13.78
C ALA A 724 -39.69 7.48 -13.30
N GLY A 725 -40.37 6.43 -13.77
CA GLY A 725 -41.74 6.08 -13.40
C GLY A 725 -41.83 4.67 -12.82
N PRO A 726 -43.00 4.23 -12.33
CA PRO A 726 -43.16 2.89 -11.77
C PRO A 726 -42.84 1.79 -12.80
N ASN A 727 -42.22 0.70 -12.34
CA ASN A 727 -42.00 -0.49 -13.17
C ASN A 727 -43.28 -1.35 -13.26
N PRO A 728 -43.31 -2.44 -14.04
CA PRO A 728 -44.49 -3.31 -14.14
C PRO A 728 -44.92 -3.97 -12.81
N ASP A 729 -44.02 -4.06 -11.82
CA ASP A 729 -44.33 -4.54 -10.45
C ASP A 729 -44.82 -3.41 -9.52
N GLY A 730 -45.00 -2.19 -10.04
CA GLY A 730 -45.43 -1.02 -9.27
C GLY A 730 -44.34 -0.42 -8.36
N VAL A 731 -43.08 -0.84 -8.48
CA VAL A 731 -41.97 -0.22 -7.73
C VAL A 731 -41.77 1.21 -8.23
N PRO A 732 -41.76 2.23 -7.36
CA PRO A 732 -41.47 3.61 -7.78
C PRO A 732 -40.08 3.74 -8.40
N GLY A 733 -39.94 4.71 -9.30
CA GLY A 733 -38.66 5.03 -9.94
C GLY A 733 -37.72 5.84 -9.04
N PHE A 734 -36.54 6.14 -9.56
CA PHE A 734 -35.58 7.04 -8.93
C PHE A 734 -36.08 8.49 -8.98
N ALA A 735 -36.72 8.92 -7.88
CA ALA A 735 -37.29 10.25 -7.72
C ALA A 735 -37.22 10.73 -6.25
N GLU A 736 -37.27 12.05 -6.05
CA GLU A 736 -37.16 12.67 -4.72
C GLU A 736 -38.35 12.37 -3.81
N ASP A 737 -39.56 12.29 -4.38
CA ASP A 737 -40.80 11.94 -3.67
C ASP A 737 -40.81 10.50 -3.16
N SER A 738 -39.99 9.65 -3.77
CA SER A 738 -39.85 8.23 -3.47
C SER A 738 -38.67 7.93 -2.54
N ALA A 739 -37.99 8.97 -2.02
CA ALA A 739 -36.77 8.83 -1.22
C ALA A 739 -36.93 7.87 -0.02
N ARG A 740 -38.09 7.88 0.64
CA ARG A 740 -38.36 7.02 1.79
C ARG A 740 -38.59 5.55 1.39
N GLN A 741 -39.10 5.30 0.19
CA GLN A 741 -39.23 3.96 -0.37
C GLN A 741 -37.89 3.45 -0.88
N LEU A 742 -37.02 4.33 -1.40
CA LEU A 742 -35.72 3.98 -1.95
C LEU A 742 -34.67 3.71 -0.87
N VAL A 743 -34.58 4.57 0.16
CA VAL A 743 -33.60 4.41 1.25
C VAL A 743 -34.24 3.62 2.39
N LYS A 744 -34.01 2.30 2.41
CA LYS A 744 -34.68 1.38 3.34
C LYS A 744 -34.09 1.40 4.75
N LEU A 745 -32.79 1.62 4.88
CA LEU A 745 -32.06 1.59 6.15
C LEU A 745 -30.73 2.35 6.04
N ASP A 746 -30.36 3.08 7.08
CA ASP A 746 -28.99 3.61 7.25
C ASP A 746 -28.53 3.43 8.70
N ARG A 747 -27.50 2.59 8.89
CA ARG A 747 -26.81 2.34 10.17
C ARG A 747 -25.38 2.88 10.16
N THR A 748 -25.08 3.84 9.29
CA THR A 748 -23.76 4.43 9.18
C THR A 748 -23.52 5.48 10.25
N ARG A 749 -22.28 5.55 10.76
CA ARG A 749 -21.81 6.48 11.78
C ARG A 749 -20.41 6.99 11.43
N GLY A 750 -20.07 8.20 11.86
CA GLY A 750 -18.71 8.70 11.73
C GLY A 750 -17.71 7.85 12.53
N ALA A 751 -16.45 7.78 12.07
CA ALA A 751 -15.43 6.93 12.70
C ALA A 751 -15.20 7.24 14.21
N SER A 752 -15.35 8.51 14.59
CA SER A 752 -15.22 9.01 15.96
C SER A 752 -16.50 9.67 16.48
N GLU A 753 -17.66 9.38 15.87
CA GLU A 753 -18.93 9.97 16.27
C GLU A 753 -19.35 9.44 17.66
N ALA A 754 -19.76 10.33 18.56
CA ALA A 754 -20.26 9.96 19.87
C ALA A 754 -21.61 9.24 19.77
N ALA A 755 -21.90 8.32 20.71
CA ALA A 755 -23.22 7.68 20.77
C ALA A 755 -24.34 8.72 20.98
N PRO A 756 -25.55 8.50 20.41
CA PRO A 756 -26.68 9.38 20.64
C PRO A 756 -27.01 9.52 22.13
N ASP A 757 -27.30 10.76 22.57
CA ASP A 757 -27.76 11.01 23.93
C ASP A 757 -29.26 10.68 24.06
N CYS A 758 -29.57 9.52 24.63
CA CYS A 758 -30.93 9.06 24.86
C CYS A 758 -31.54 9.61 26.16
N ALA A 759 -30.80 10.34 27.00
CA ALA A 759 -31.28 10.80 28.31
C ALA A 759 -32.41 11.84 28.18
N ALA A 760 -32.32 12.70 27.16
CA ALA A 760 -33.28 13.76 26.87
C ALA A 760 -34.58 13.27 26.22
N MET A 761 -34.70 11.97 25.90
CA MET A 761 -35.87 11.37 25.27
C MET A 761 -36.82 10.72 26.28
N SER A 762 -38.07 10.49 25.87
CA SER A 762 -39.06 9.74 26.64
C SER A 762 -39.84 8.75 25.75
N GLY A 763 -40.54 7.80 26.38
CA GLY A 763 -41.41 6.84 25.69
C GLY A 763 -40.70 5.95 24.66
N ALA A 764 -41.40 5.66 23.55
CA ALA A 764 -40.91 4.78 22.48
C ALA A 764 -39.65 5.33 21.78
N ALA A 765 -39.50 6.65 21.69
CA ALA A 765 -38.29 7.28 21.14
C ALA A 765 -37.05 6.96 21.99
N LYS A 766 -37.17 7.04 23.33
CA LYS A 766 -36.07 6.66 24.23
C LYS A 766 -35.69 5.19 24.08
N ALA A 767 -36.69 4.31 24.03
CA ALA A 767 -36.46 2.88 23.88
C ALA A 767 -35.71 2.55 22.57
N ALA A 768 -36.16 3.14 21.45
CA ALA A 768 -35.48 2.95 20.17
C ALA A 768 -34.06 3.53 20.14
N CYS A 769 -33.83 4.66 20.81
CA CYS A 769 -32.50 5.25 20.97
C CYS A 769 -31.56 4.32 21.74
N LEU A 770 -32.00 3.78 22.88
CA LEU A 770 -31.20 2.85 23.69
C LEU A 770 -30.86 1.58 22.91
N THR A 771 -31.82 1.04 22.14
CA THR A 771 -31.57 -0.11 21.26
C THR A 771 -30.53 0.22 20.20
N ALA A 772 -30.65 1.37 19.51
CA ALA A 772 -29.68 1.78 18.50
C ALA A 772 -28.27 1.97 19.09
N VAL A 773 -28.16 2.61 20.27
CA VAL A 773 -26.87 2.75 20.99
C VAL A 773 -26.24 1.39 21.26
N GLU A 774 -27.01 0.43 21.77
CA GLU A 774 -26.49 -0.90 22.11
C GLU A 774 -26.12 -1.72 20.87
N GLU A 775 -26.87 -1.59 19.77
CA GLU A 775 -26.57 -2.23 18.48
C GLU A 775 -25.30 -1.66 17.84
N ASP A 776 -25.16 -0.32 17.82
CA ASP A 776 -24.03 0.38 17.19
C ASP A 776 -22.69 0.06 17.86
N ARG A 777 -22.68 -0.36 19.12
CA ARG A 777 -21.44 -0.71 19.85
C ARG A 777 -20.67 -1.87 19.25
N ASP A 778 -21.35 -2.77 18.54
CA ASP A 778 -20.71 -3.89 17.87
C ASP A 778 -20.39 -3.58 16.39
N ILE A 779 -20.90 -2.49 15.81
CA ILE A 779 -20.67 -2.13 14.41
C ILE A 779 -19.38 -1.31 14.28
N GLY A 780 -18.46 -1.79 13.45
CA GLY A 780 -17.18 -1.16 13.14
C GLY A 780 -17.07 -0.68 11.69
N LEU A 781 -15.84 -0.49 11.24
CA LEU A 781 -15.48 -0.19 9.86
C LEU A 781 -15.45 -1.48 9.03
N ILE A 782 -16.42 -1.61 8.13
CA ILE A 782 -16.58 -2.78 7.27
C ILE A 782 -15.84 -2.53 5.96
N THR A 783 -14.56 -2.91 5.94
CA THR A 783 -13.63 -2.71 4.80
C THR A 783 -13.54 -3.92 3.88
N ALA A 784 -14.10 -5.07 4.27
CA ALA A 784 -14.01 -6.29 3.50
C ALA A 784 -14.84 -6.22 2.21
N LEU A 785 -14.31 -6.81 1.14
CA LEU A 785 -15.00 -6.85 -0.16
C LEU A 785 -16.22 -7.78 -0.13
N PRO A 786 -17.27 -7.49 -0.92
CA PRO A 786 -18.39 -8.39 -1.11
C PRO A 786 -17.96 -9.78 -1.56
N VAL A 787 -18.67 -10.77 -1.03
CA VAL A 787 -18.44 -12.17 -1.35
C VAL A 787 -19.30 -12.57 -2.54
N LEU A 788 -18.68 -12.87 -3.67
CA LEU A 788 -19.38 -13.28 -4.90
C LEU A 788 -19.94 -14.71 -4.77
N ASP A 789 -21.09 -14.93 -5.40
CA ASP A 789 -21.66 -16.27 -5.58
C ASP A 789 -20.83 -17.10 -6.59
N GLU A 790 -20.56 -18.36 -6.25
CA GLU A 790 -19.69 -19.23 -7.04
C GLU A 790 -20.27 -19.62 -8.41
N THR A 791 -21.60 -19.58 -8.56
CA THR A 791 -22.29 -19.95 -9.79
C THR A 791 -22.67 -18.74 -10.65
N ASN A 792 -22.86 -17.59 -10.00
CA ASN A 792 -23.21 -16.35 -10.66
C ASN A 792 -22.54 -15.13 -10.02
N ILE A 793 -21.40 -14.73 -10.59
CA ILE A 793 -20.61 -13.58 -10.16
C ILE A 793 -21.34 -12.22 -10.22
N MET A 794 -22.54 -12.13 -10.79
CA MET A 794 -23.35 -10.90 -10.80
C MET A 794 -24.17 -10.69 -9.52
N ARG A 795 -24.04 -11.59 -8.52
CA ARG A 795 -24.69 -11.44 -7.21
C ARG A 795 -23.73 -11.72 -6.08
N THR A 796 -24.04 -11.15 -4.91
CA THR A 796 -23.39 -11.50 -3.66
C THR A 796 -24.03 -12.75 -3.05
N SER A 797 -23.25 -13.55 -2.33
CA SER A 797 -23.78 -14.62 -1.47
C SER A 797 -24.25 -14.11 -0.10
N GLN A 798 -24.01 -12.83 0.22
CA GLN A 798 -24.29 -12.25 1.54
C GLN A 798 -25.71 -11.74 1.72
N ILE A 799 -26.42 -11.49 0.62
CA ILE A 799 -27.86 -11.18 0.63
C ILE A 799 -28.57 -12.48 0.30
N THR A 800 -29.16 -13.09 1.31
CA THR A 800 -29.66 -14.47 1.24
C THR A 800 -30.86 -14.67 2.14
N ARG A 801 -31.53 -15.81 1.99
CA ARG A 801 -32.53 -16.25 2.96
C ARG A 801 -31.86 -17.12 4.03
N MET A 802 -32.29 -16.95 5.26
CA MET A 802 -31.80 -17.70 6.41
C MET A 802 -32.72 -18.87 6.76
N ASN A 803 -32.28 -19.77 7.64
CA ASN A 803 -33.04 -20.96 8.03
C ASN A 803 -34.36 -20.68 8.78
N ASN A 804 -34.51 -19.49 9.36
CA ASN A 804 -35.78 -19.00 9.92
C ASN A 804 -36.73 -18.42 8.86
N ASN A 805 -36.44 -18.64 7.57
CA ASN A 805 -37.22 -18.20 6.41
C ASN A 805 -37.26 -16.69 6.15
N ARG A 806 -36.43 -15.91 6.83
CA ARG A 806 -36.30 -14.46 6.62
C ARG A 806 -35.15 -14.11 5.69
N TRP A 807 -35.29 -13.00 4.97
CA TRP A 807 -34.22 -12.45 4.14
C TRP A 807 -33.31 -11.53 4.95
N ALA A 808 -32.01 -11.67 4.77
CA ALA A 808 -31.03 -10.89 5.50
C ALA A 808 -29.81 -10.56 4.64
N VAL A 809 -29.11 -9.50 5.02
CA VAL A 809 -27.69 -9.33 4.68
C VAL A 809 -26.84 -9.78 5.86
N VAL A 810 -25.85 -10.63 5.60
CA VAL A 810 -24.93 -11.14 6.61
C VAL A 810 -23.54 -10.53 6.42
N LEU A 811 -23.04 -9.88 7.46
CA LEU A 811 -21.81 -9.10 7.45
C LEU A 811 -20.92 -9.48 8.63
N GLY A 812 -19.60 -9.34 8.44
CA GLY A 812 -18.68 -9.21 9.56
C GLY A 812 -18.78 -7.79 10.11
N ASN A 813 -18.65 -7.63 11.42
CA ASN A 813 -18.83 -6.32 12.04
C ASN A 813 -17.71 -5.31 11.74
N GLY A 814 -16.58 -5.75 11.20
CA GLY A 814 -15.47 -4.87 10.88
C GLY A 814 -14.69 -4.39 12.11
N TYR A 815 -13.76 -3.48 11.88
CA TYR A 815 -12.74 -3.08 12.88
C TYR A 815 -13.14 -1.84 13.68
N ASN A 816 -12.47 -1.57 14.80
CA ASN A 816 -12.72 -0.41 15.66
C ASN A 816 -14.21 -0.22 16.06
N SER A 817 -14.94 -1.33 16.23
CA SER A 817 -16.22 -1.32 16.95
C SER A 817 -15.99 -0.91 18.41
N THR A 818 -16.99 -0.32 19.06
CA THR A 818 -16.85 0.15 20.45
C THR A 818 -16.50 -0.99 21.41
N ASN A 819 -17.05 -2.19 21.18
CA ASN A 819 -16.74 -3.37 21.99
C ASN A 819 -15.47 -4.13 21.54
N GLN A 820 -14.83 -3.72 20.44
CA GLN A 820 -13.57 -4.28 19.89
C GLN A 820 -13.53 -5.81 19.72
N ARG A 821 -14.69 -6.45 19.56
CA ARG A 821 -14.84 -7.92 19.45
C ARG A 821 -15.37 -8.33 18.07
N PRO A 822 -15.12 -9.58 17.61
CA PRO A 822 -15.74 -10.10 16.40
C PRO A 822 -17.21 -10.44 16.63
N VAL A 823 -18.06 -10.03 15.69
CA VAL A 823 -19.50 -10.28 15.70
C VAL A 823 -19.98 -10.59 14.28
N LEU A 824 -20.75 -11.66 14.11
CA LEU A 824 -21.52 -11.86 12.89
C LEU A 824 -22.80 -11.04 12.98
N LEU A 825 -22.99 -10.12 12.04
CA LEU A 825 -24.16 -9.27 11.93
C LEU A 825 -25.13 -9.89 10.92
N ILE A 826 -26.37 -10.11 11.33
CA ILE A 826 -27.46 -10.59 10.47
C ILE A 826 -28.54 -9.51 10.49
N GLN A 827 -28.50 -8.64 9.48
CA GLN A 827 -29.48 -7.58 9.32
C GLN A 827 -30.63 -8.11 8.48
N TYR A 828 -31.80 -8.32 9.08
CA TYR A 828 -32.99 -8.69 8.32
C TYR A 828 -33.39 -7.55 7.38
N LEU A 829 -33.86 -7.92 6.19
CA LEU A 829 -34.26 -7.00 5.14
C LEU A 829 -35.80 -6.92 5.02
N ASP A 830 -36.49 -7.92 5.54
CA ASP A 830 -37.94 -8.01 5.61
C ASP A 830 -38.52 -7.53 6.97
N GLY A 831 -39.84 -7.36 7.02
CA GLY A 831 -40.57 -6.98 8.23
C GLY A 831 -40.02 -5.73 8.92
N ASP A 832 -39.79 -5.83 10.23
CA ASP A 832 -39.26 -4.75 11.06
C ASP A 832 -37.75 -4.50 10.90
N ARG A 833 -37.05 -5.33 10.10
CA ARG A 833 -35.61 -5.21 9.81
C ARG A 833 -34.76 -5.15 11.08
N GLU A 834 -34.98 -6.07 12.02
CA GLU A 834 -34.17 -6.15 13.23
C GLU A 834 -32.74 -6.60 12.92
N LEU A 835 -31.80 -6.21 13.79
CA LEU A 835 -30.41 -6.66 13.73
C LEU A 835 -30.18 -7.79 14.73
N LEU A 836 -29.90 -8.99 14.23
CA LEU A 836 -29.40 -10.09 15.05
C LEU A 836 -27.86 -10.04 15.10
N ARG A 837 -27.30 -10.21 16.29
CA ARG A 837 -25.86 -10.17 16.56
C ARG A 837 -25.40 -11.47 17.22
N LEU A 838 -24.41 -12.13 16.62
CA LEU A 838 -23.76 -13.32 17.20
C LEU A 838 -22.31 -12.98 17.55
N PRO A 839 -22.04 -12.49 18.77
CA PRO A 839 -20.67 -12.20 19.20
C PRO A 839 -19.89 -13.48 19.45
N VAL A 840 -18.59 -13.50 19.12
CA VAL A 840 -17.72 -14.64 19.43
C VAL A 840 -17.18 -14.62 20.86
N ALA A 841 -17.28 -13.47 21.53
CA ALA A 841 -16.80 -13.26 22.89
C ALA A 841 -17.83 -12.48 23.74
N GLY A 842 -18.15 -13.03 24.91
CA GLY A 842 -19.21 -12.53 25.78
C GLY A 842 -20.61 -12.69 25.17
N THR A 843 -21.60 -12.00 25.72
CA THR A 843 -22.95 -11.95 25.17
C THR A 843 -23.28 -10.54 24.68
N VAL A 844 -24.42 -10.37 23.99
CA VAL A 844 -24.89 -9.04 23.59
C VAL A 844 -25.09 -8.14 24.81
N SER A 845 -25.69 -8.65 25.90
CA SER A 845 -25.97 -7.89 27.13
C SER A 845 -24.78 -7.78 28.09
N ALA A 846 -23.78 -8.66 27.97
CA ALA A 846 -22.58 -8.65 28.78
C ALA A 846 -21.34 -8.77 27.88
N PRO A 847 -20.92 -7.67 27.22
CA PRO A 847 -19.70 -7.65 26.43
C PRO A 847 -18.46 -7.82 27.31
N PRO A 848 -17.38 -8.41 26.77
CA PRO A 848 -16.10 -8.52 27.48
C PRO A 848 -15.47 -7.14 27.73
N THR A 849 -14.48 -7.10 28.63
CA THR A 849 -13.66 -5.90 28.84
C THR A 849 -12.88 -5.56 27.57
N ILE A 850 -13.08 -4.35 27.07
CA ILE A 850 -12.40 -3.80 25.89
C ILE A 850 -10.87 -3.87 26.08
N GLY A 851 -10.13 -4.24 25.03
CA GLY A 851 -8.67 -4.36 25.05
C GLY A 851 -8.12 -5.70 25.53
N THR A 852 -8.98 -6.65 25.90
CA THR A 852 -8.55 -7.93 26.49
C THR A 852 -9.01 -9.13 25.67
N GLY A 853 -8.20 -10.20 25.66
CA GLY A 853 -8.54 -11.45 24.98
C GLY A 853 -8.99 -11.25 23.52
N LEU A 854 -10.17 -11.78 23.18
CA LEU A 854 -10.79 -11.63 21.86
C LEU A 854 -11.40 -10.24 21.60
N ALA A 855 -11.40 -9.35 22.60
CA ALA A 855 -11.84 -7.96 22.49
C ALA A 855 -10.66 -6.98 22.44
N LYS A 856 -9.49 -7.44 21.99
CA LYS A 856 -8.28 -6.63 21.81
C LYS A 856 -8.15 -6.20 20.34
N ASP A 857 -8.71 -5.03 20.00
CA ASP A 857 -8.70 -4.45 18.65
C ASP A 857 -9.11 -5.43 17.54
N ASN A 858 -10.10 -6.26 17.86
CA ASN A 858 -10.56 -7.33 17.00
C ASN A 858 -11.83 -6.93 16.23
N GLY A 859 -12.17 -7.71 15.22
CA GLY A 859 -13.32 -7.48 14.35
C GLY A 859 -13.42 -8.59 13.33
N LEU A 860 -14.65 -8.96 12.98
CA LEU A 860 -14.91 -10.03 12.04
C LEU A 860 -14.87 -9.50 10.60
N SER A 861 -14.13 -10.19 9.74
CA SER A 861 -14.02 -9.93 8.30
C SER A 861 -15.23 -10.49 7.54
N ALA A 862 -15.28 -10.34 6.21
CA ALA A 862 -16.42 -10.79 5.40
C ALA A 862 -16.71 -12.30 5.57
N PRO A 863 -17.97 -12.69 5.87
CA PRO A 863 -18.35 -14.08 6.04
C PRO A 863 -18.61 -14.78 4.70
N ARG A 864 -18.11 -16.00 4.55
CA ARG A 864 -18.54 -16.95 3.51
C ARG A 864 -19.71 -17.76 4.03
N LEU A 865 -20.89 -17.53 3.46
CA LEU A 865 -22.10 -18.32 3.74
C LEU A 865 -22.13 -19.57 2.85
N LEU A 866 -22.63 -20.68 3.39
CA LEU A 866 -22.85 -21.91 2.66
C LEU A 866 -24.29 -22.39 2.82
N ASP A 867 -24.89 -22.74 1.70
CA ASP A 867 -26.09 -23.58 1.60
C ASP A 867 -25.60 -25.01 1.30
N LEU A 868 -25.66 -25.88 2.30
CA LEU A 868 -25.06 -27.22 2.24
C LEU A 868 -25.97 -28.26 1.59
N ASN A 869 -27.29 -28.01 1.57
CA ASN A 869 -28.28 -28.95 1.02
C ASN A 869 -28.92 -28.45 -0.29
N GLY A 870 -28.58 -27.24 -0.74
CA GLY A 870 -29.06 -26.64 -1.98
C GLY A 870 -30.51 -26.19 -1.94
N ASP A 871 -31.04 -25.85 -0.76
CA ASP A 871 -32.44 -25.43 -0.58
C ASP A 871 -32.65 -23.90 -0.66
N GLY A 872 -31.58 -23.15 -0.92
CA GLY A 872 -31.57 -21.70 -1.02
C GLY A 872 -31.57 -20.99 0.33
N ARG A 873 -31.21 -21.69 1.42
CA ARG A 873 -31.01 -21.11 2.75
C ARG A 873 -29.57 -21.33 3.22
N SER A 874 -29.01 -20.31 3.87
CA SER A 874 -27.66 -20.44 4.43
C SER A 874 -27.66 -21.20 5.75
N ASP A 875 -26.85 -22.27 5.79
CA ASP A 875 -26.74 -23.22 6.90
C ASP A 875 -25.59 -22.90 7.85
N VAL A 876 -24.47 -22.44 7.30
CA VAL A 876 -23.27 -22.08 8.07
C VAL A 876 -22.58 -20.87 7.47
N ALA A 877 -21.78 -20.20 8.29
CA ALA A 877 -20.89 -19.13 7.86
C ALA A 877 -19.46 -19.35 8.38
N TYR A 878 -18.45 -19.06 7.55
CA TYR A 878 -17.05 -18.99 7.97
C TYR A 878 -16.52 -17.57 7.82
N ALA A 879 -15.78 -17.08 8.80
CA ALA A 879 -15.19 -15.74 8.75
C ALA A 879 -13.89 -15.67 9.56
N GLY A 880 -12.93 -14.90 9.05
CA GLY A 880 -11.69 -14.59 9.75
C GLY A 880 -11.81 -13.37 10.67
N ASP A 881 -10.83 -13.18 11.56
CA ASP A 881 -10.72 -11.97 12.38
C ASP A 881 -9.28 -11.40 12.42
N ASN A 882 -9.11 -10.24 13.06
CA ASN A 882 -7.83 -9.54 13.18
C ASN A 882 -6.79 -10.28 14.01
N LEU A 883 -7.21 -11.22 14.86
CA LEU A 883 -6.31 -12.03 15.70
C LEU A 883 -5.97 -13.37 15.04
N GLY A 884 -6.37 -13.58 13.79
CA GLY A 884 -6.07 -14.77 13.01
C GLY A 884 -6.96 -15.97 13.28
N ASN A 885 -8.10 -15.76 13.96
CA ASN A 885 -9.05 -16.84 14.19
C ASN A 885 -9.97 -17.01 12.97
N LEU A 886 -10.12 -18.24 12.51
CA LEU A 886 -11.13 -18.67 11.55
C LEU A 886 -12.33 -19.23 12.32
N TRP A 887 -13.42 -18.48 12.32
CA TRP A 887 -14.66 -18.82 13.00
C TRP A 887 -15.61 -19.58 12.10
N LYS A 888 -16.44 -20.43 12.71
CA LYS A 888 -17.62 -21.03 12.09
C LYS A 888 -18.86 -20.69 12.91
N PHE A 889 -19.94 -20.36 12.23
CA PHE A 889 -21.25 -20.13 12.82
C PHE A 889 -22.21 -21.22 12.36
N ASP A 890 -22.93 -21.80 13.32
CA ASP A 890 -24.00 -22.76 13.11
C ASP A 890 -25.32 -21.99 13.00
N LEU A 891 -25.89 -22.00 11.79
CA LEU A 891 -27.13 -21.30 11.43
C LEU A 891 -28.21 -22.29 10.98
N THR A 892 -28.09 -23.58 11.32
CA THR A 892 -28.95 -24.63 10.73
C THR A 892 -30.34 -24.72 11.33
N ASP A 893 -30.55 -24.23 12.57
CA ASP A 893 -31.84 -24.30 13.25
C ASP A 893 -32.84 -23.28 12.66
N TYR A 894 -34.14 -23.60 12.69
CA TYR A 894 -35.19 -22.65 12.32
C TYR A 894 -35.31 -21.51 13.33
N ASP A 895 -35.12 -21.81 14.61
CA ASP A 895 -35.15 -20.82 15.68
C ASP A 895 -33.80 -20.09 15.76
N ALA A 896 -33.80 -18.84 15.30
CA ALA A 896 -32.61 -18.00 15.25
C ALA A 896 -31.94 -17.76 16.62
N THR A 897 -32.66 -17.98 17.73
CA THR A 897 -32.07 -17.88 19.09
C THR A 897 -31.09 -19.01 19.40
N LYS A 898 -31.13 -20.10 18.63
CA LYS A 898 -30.21 -21.24 18.76
C LYS A 898 -29.00 -21.15 17.85
N TRP A 899 -28.96 -20.17 16.95
CA TRP A 899 -27.79 -19.87 16.15
C TRP A 899 -26.64 -19.44 17.05
N LYS A 900 -25.45 -19.95 16.76
CA LYS A 900 -24.31 -19.84 17.68
C LYS A 900 -22.98 -19.99 16.95
N VAL A 901 -21.91 -19.58 17.63
CA VAL A 901 -20.56 -19.97 17.24
C VAL A 901 -20.40 -21.48 17.43
N ALA A 902 -19.88 -22.15 16.41
CA ALA A 902 -19.62 -23.59 16.45
C ALA A 902 -18.52 -23.94 17.46
N PHE A 903 -18.25 -25.24 17.63
CA PHE A 903 -17.16 -25.76 18.49
C PHE A 903 -17.18 -25.18 19.91
N SER A 904 -18.38 -25.03 20.48
CA SER A 904 -18.61 -24.47 21.82
C SER A 904 -17.97 -23.09 22.03
N GLY A 905 -18.01 -22.24 21.00
CA GLY A 905 -17.44 -20.89 21.05
C GLY A 905 -15.94 -20.82 20.77
N SER A 906 -15.32 -21.90 20.30
CA SER A 906 -13.92 -21.91 19.84
C SER A 906 -13.83 -21.69 18.33
N PRO A 907 -12.75 -21.08 17.82
CA PRO A 907 -12.54 -21.01 16.38
C PRO A 907 -12.24 -22.39 15.80
N LEU A 908 -12.53 -22.58 14.51
CA LEU A 908 -12.11 -23.79 13.77
C LEU A 908 -10.58 -23.90 13.78
N PHE A 909 -9.88 -22.78 13.58
CA PHE A 909 -8.43 -22.70 13.51
C PHE A 909 -7.95 -21.30 13.90
N THR A 910 -6.76 -21.20 14.50
CA THR A 910 -6.08 -19.90 14.75
C THR A 910 -4.74 -19.87 14.02
N ALA A 911 -4.60 -18.95 13.07
CA ALA A 911 -3.43 -18.80 12.21
C ALA A 911 -2.25 -18.13 12.93
N THR A 912 -1.08 -18.77 12.87
CA THR A 912 0.17 -18.20 13.33
C THR A 912 1.31 -18.40 12.33
N GLY A 913 2.10 -17.35 12.16
CA GLY A 913 3.16 -17.24 11.16
C GLY A 913 4.55 -17.10 11.76
N PRO A 914 5.60 -17.38 10.96
CA PRO A 914 6.97 -17.18 11.34
C PRO A 914 7.38 -15.71 11.19
N SER A 915 8.45 -15.30 11.87
CA SER A 915 9.01 -13.94 11.72
C SER A 915 9.83 -13.78 10.43
N SER A 916 10.33 -14.88 9.88
CA SER A 916 11.09 -14.93 8.63
C SER A 916 10.80 -16.24 7.89
N LEU A 917 10.96 -16.23 6.56
CA LEU A 917 10.67 -17.40 5.73
C LEU A 917 11.54 -18.58 6.14
N GLY A 918 10.92 -19.75 6.33
CA GLY A 918 11.62 -20.99 6.71
C GLY A 918 11.92 -21.13 8.21
N ALA A 919 11.55 -20.16 9.06
CA ALA A 919 11.70 -20.34 10.51
C ALA A 919 10.78 -21.43 11.05
N THR A 920 11.27 -22.22 12.00
CA THR A 920 10.53 -23.35 12.60
C THR A 920 9.51 -22.90 13.65
N THR A 921 9.72 -21.73 14.26
CA THR A 921 8.80 -21.15 15.24
C THR A 921 7.82 -20.19 14.57
N ARG A 922 6.56 -20.24 15.00
CA ARG A 922 5.45 -19.47 14.41
C ARG A 922 4.67 -18.70 15.48
N PRO A 923 5.29 -17.72 16.17
CA PRO A 923 4.67 -17.05 17.32
C PRO A 923 3.70 -15.93 16.95
N ASN A 924 3.71 -15.47 15.69
CA ASN A 924 3.02 -14.25 15.30
C ASN A 924 1.58 -14.56 14.88
N ALA A 925 0.59 -13.93 15.51
CA ALA A 925 -0.79 -14.00 15.04
C ALA A 925 -0.90 -13.36 13.64
N GLN A 926 -1.66 -13.98 12.75
CA GLN A 926 -1.78 -13.54 11.37
C GLN A 926 -3.23 -13.13 11.07
N PRO A 927 -3.53 -11.83 10.90
CA PRO A 927 -4.88 -11.35 10.62
C PRO A 927 -5.50 -12.02 9.38
N ILE A 928 -6.81 -12.27 9.40
CA ILE A 928 -7.55 -12.81 8.24
C ILE A 928 -8.58 -11.76 7.82
N THR A 929 -8.30 -11.05 6.72
CA THR A 929 -9.11 -9.91 6.25
C THR A 929 -10.00 -10.22 5.06
N VAL A 930 -9.74 -11.34 4.38
CA VAL A 930 -10.44 -11.78 3.17
C VAL A 930 -11.39 -12.93 3.51
N ALA A 931 -12.51 -13.03 2.80
CA ALA A 931 -13.46 -14.12 2.98
C ALA A 931 -12.83 -15.48 2.60
N PRO A 932 -12.98 -16.53 3.42
CA PRO A 932 -12.53 -17.88 3.08
C PRO A 932 -13.21 -18.41 1.80
N THR A 933 -12.61 -19.39 1.15
CA THR A 933 -13.21 -20.19 0.06
C THR A 933 -13.45 -21.60 0.59
N VAL A 934 -14.62 -22.18 0.31
CA VAL A 934 -15.02 -23.46 0.91
C VAL A 934 -15.52 -24.43 -0.15
N VAL A 935 -14.98 -25.65 -0.15
CA VAL A 935 -15.39 -26.71 -1.09
C VAL A 935 -15.57 -28.02 -0.33
N ALA A 936 -16.56 -28.83 -0.71
CA ALA A 936 -16.75 -30.18 -0.19
C ALA A 936 -15.51 -31.05 -0.44
N ASN A 937 -15.00 -31.71 0.60
CA ASN A 937 -13.80 -32.54 0.50
C ASN A 937 -14.11 -33.83 -0.28
N ASP A 938 -13.46 -33.98 -1.44
CA ASP A 938 -13.61 -35.12 -2.34
C ASP A 938 -12.54 -36.21 -2.16
N ARG A 939 -11.66 -36.07 -1.17
CA ARG A 939 -10.52 -36.97 -0.97
C ARG A 939 -10.89 -38.23 -0.20
N MET A 940 -10.19 -39.30 -0.55
CA MET A 940 -10.26 -40.60 0.11
C MET A 940 -9.04 -40.77 1.03
N MET A 941 -9.20 -41.54 2.10
CA MET A 941 -8.13 -41.92 3.02
C MET A 941 -8.12 -43.43 3.24
N THR A 942 -6.92 -43.98 3.37
CA THR A 942 -6.70 -45.34 3.85
C THR A 942 -6.60 -45.32 5.37
N VAL A 943 -7.36 -46.20 6.03
CA VAL A 943 -7.38 -46.35 7.48
C VAL A 943 -7.16 -47.80 7.84
N THR A 944 -6.16 -48.06 8.69
CA THR A 944 -5.92 -49.36 9.29
C THR A 944 -6.43 -49.33 10.73
N ALA A 945 -7.44 -50.16 11.02
CA ALA A 945 -8.00 -50.33 12.35
C ALA A 945 -8.08 -51.82 12.67
N SER A 946 -7.57 -52.22 13.84
CA SER A 946 -7.54 -53.63 14.28
C SER A 946 -6.94 -54.60 13.24
N GLY A 947 -5.90 -54.17 12.52
CA GLY A 947 -5.21 -54.97 11.49
C GLY A 947 -5.93 -55.02 10.13
N VAL A 948 -7.10 -54.41 9.99
CA VAL A 948 -7.85 -54.34 8.71
C VAL A 948 -7.67 -52.97 8.06
N THR A 949 -7.16 -52.96 6.84
CA THR A 949 -7.00 -51.76 6.02
C THR A 949 -8.23 -51.56 5.14
N SER A 950 -8.82 -50.36 5.20
CA SER A 950 -9.98 -49.98 4.38
C SER A 950 -9.83 -48.56 3.83
N THR A 951 -10.44 -48.31 2.67
CA THR A 951 -10.51 -46.97 2.07
C THR A 951 -11.87 -46.35 2.37
N ARG A 952 -11.89 -45.10 2.79
CA ARG A 952 -13.12 -44.33 3.03
C ARG A 952 -12.96 -42.87 2.64
N SER A 953 -14.07 -42.16 2.45
CA SER A 953 -14.02 -40.71 2.24
C SER A 953 -13.49 -40.00 3.49
N VAL A 954 -12.62 -39.00 3.29
CA VAL A 954 -12.24 -38.05 4.35
C VAL A 954 -13.47 -37.26 4.77
N GLY A 955 -14.25 -36.80 3.79
CA GLY A 955 -15.52 -36.07 3.90
C GLY A 955 -15.43 -34.73 4.62
N GLY A 956 -16.52 -33.96 4.65
CA GLY A 956 -16.56 -32.62 5.25
C GLY A 956 -16.25 -31.55 4.22
N VAL A 957 -15.70 -30.42 4.65
CA VAL A 957 -15.35 -29.32 3.74
C VAL A 957 -13.91 -28.85 3.97
N MET A 958 -13.24 -28.47 2.90
CA MET A 958 -11.97 -27.75 2.94
C MET A 958 -12.24 -26.26 2.95
N VAL A 959 -11.68 -25.55 3.93
CA VAL A 959 -11.81 -24.10 4.13
C VAL A 959 -10.45 -23.46 3.87
N ALA A 960 -10.30 -22.85 2.69
CA ALA A 960 -9.09 -22.12 2.32
C ALA A 960 -9.19 -20.64 2.66
N PHE A 961 -8.11 -20.07 3.16
CA PHE A 961 -8.00 -18.64 3.48
C PHE A 961 -6.53 -18.22 3.45
N GLY A 962 -6.29 -16.93 3.25
CA GLY A 962 -4.95 -16.35 3.35
C GLY A 962 -4.92 -15.28 4.42
N THR A 963 -3.71 -14.97 4.88
CA THR A 963 -3.51 -14.00 5.94
C THR A 963 -2.88 -12.69 5.47
N GLY A 964 -3.08 -11.67 6.31
CA GLY A 964 -2.55 -10.32 6.19
C GLY A 964 -3.64 -9.26 6.20
N ARG A 965 -3.21 -8.00 6.37
CA ARG A 965 -4.05 -6.81 6.49
C ARG A 965 -3.37 -5.63 5.80
N ASN A 966 -4.16 -4.66 5.33
CA ASN A 966 -3.66 -3.41 4.76
C ASN A 966 -4.65 -2.25 4.98
N VAL A 967 -4.98 -1.99 6.25
CA VAL A 967 -5.97 -0.96 6.65
C VAL A 967 -5.37 0.09 7.60
N THR A 968 -4.25 -0.20 8.27
CA THR A 968 -3.56 0.75 9.15
C THR A 968 -2.41 1.45 8.44
N THR A 969 -1.97 2.58 8.98
CA THR A 969 -0.79 3.32 8.48
C THR A 969 0.52 2.52 8.58
N THR A 970 0.58 1.54 9.48
CA THR A 970 1.76 0.70 9.71
C THR A 970 1.78 -0.57 8.87
N ASP A 971 0.62 -1.04 8.39
CA ASP A 971 0.50 -2.29 7.63
C ASP A 971 1.42 -2.34 6.40
N PRO A 972 1.58 -1.25 5.59
CA PRO A 972 2.51 -1.27 4.47
C PRO A 972 3.94 -1.56 4.89
N THR A 973 4.37 -1.13 6.08
CA THR A 973 5.74 -1.35 6.59
C THR A 973 5.96 -2.74 7.18
N ASP A 974 4.90 -3.49 7.47
CA ASP A 974 4.99 -4.84 8.03
C ASP A 974 5.66 -5.81 7.02
N VAL A 975 6.64 -6.57 7.50
CA VAL A 975 7.44 -7.52 6.74
C VAL A 975 7.27 -8.97 7.23
N LEU A 976 6.41 -9.21 8.21
CA LEU A 976 6.13 -10.55 8.73
C LEU A 976 5.58 -11.45 7.63
N VAL A 977 5.99 -12.71 7.66
CA VAL A 977 5.56 -13.72 6.69
C VAL A 977 4.08 -14.02 6.87
N GLN A 978 3.32 -13.88 5.80
CA GLN A 978 1.92 -14.32 5.73
C GLN A 978 1.82 -15.69 5.06
N THR A 979 0.67 -16.34 5.24
CA THR A 979 0.50 -17.75 4.91
C THR A 979 -0.86 -17.98 4.26
N LEU A 980 -0.89 -18.86 3.26
CA LEU A 980 -2.10 -19.47 2.73
C LEU A 980 -2.36 -20.78 3.45
N TYR A 981 -3.61 -21.03 3.81
CA TYR A 981 -4.06 -22.23 4.50
C TYR A 981 -5.22 -22.84 3.74
N SER A 982 -5.37 -24.17 3.84
CA SER A 982 -6.65 -24.84 3.66
C SER A 982 -6.81 -25.90 4.72
N VAL A 983 -7.87 -25.79 5.52
CA VAL A 983 -8.09 -26.62 6.70
C VAL A 983 -9.39 -27.42 6.57
N LEU A 984 -9.39 -28.64 7.10
CA LEU A 984 -10.51 -29.54 7.07
C LEU A 984 -11.47 -29.24 8.22
N ASP A 985 -12.69 -28.86 7.87
CA ASP A 985 -13.81 -28.97 8.79
C ASP A 985 -14.46 -30.35 8.64
N ASN A 986 -14.31 -31.18 9.68
CA ASN A 986 -14.80 -32.55 9.73
C ASN A 986 -16.29 -32.66 10.11
N THR A 987 -17.02 -31.55 10.26
CA THR A 987 -18.43 -31.56 10.63
C THR A 987 -19.26 -32.35 9.63
N ARG A 988 -20.25 -33.09 10.14
CA ARG A 988 -21.24 -33.81 9.34
C ARG A 988 -22.63 -33.31 9.70
N TYR A 989 -23.56 -33.44 8.77
CA TYR A 989 -24.92 -32.94 8.92
C TYR A 989 -25.92 -34.06 8.68
N LYS A 990 -27.07 -33.97 9.34
CA LYS A 990 -28.23 -34.81 9.08
C LYS A 990 -29.44 -33.91 8.86
N VAL A 991 -30.42 -34.40 8.10
CA VAL A 991 -31.68 -33.69 7.90
C VAL A 991 -32.58 -33.90 9.13
N LYS A 992 -33.14 -32.80 9.64
CA LYS A 992 -34.13 -32.76 10.70
C LYS A 992 -35.43 -32.18 10.15
N THR A 993 -36.54 -32.91 10.29
CA THR A 993 -37.87 -32.36 10.00
C THR A 993 -38.37 -31.62 11.23
N ILE A 994 -38.71 -30.34 11.07
CA ILE A 994 -39.30 -29.53 12.12
C ILE A 994 -40.81 -29.51 11.89
N SER A 995 -41.59 -29.92 12.90
CA SER A 995 -43.05 -30.01 12.80
C SER A 995 -43.65 -28.68 12.34
N GLY A 996 -44.36 -28.70 11.22
CA GLY A 996 -44.98 -27.52 10.61
C GLY A 996 -44.03 -26.49 10.00
N LYS A 997 -42.71 -26.73 9.94
CA LYS A 997 -41.70 -25.75 9.44
C LYS A 997 -40.78 -26.29 8.34
N GLY A 998 -41.06 -27.49 7.86
CA GLY A 998 -40.26 -28.16 6.82
C GLY A 998 -38.94 -28.75 7.32
N LYS A 999 -38.05 -29.08 6.38
CA LYS A 999 -36.76 -29.73 6.64
C LYS A 999 -35.66 -28.69 6.89
N ARG A 1000 -34.77 -28.97 7.84
CA ARG A 1000 -33.54 -28.21 8.13
C ARG A 1000 -32.37 -29.14 8.31
N LEU A 1001 -31.15 -28.61 8.27
CA LEU A 1001 -29.98 -29.37 8.69
C LEU A 1001 -29.80 -29.30 10.21
N GLU A 1002 -29.13 -30.31 10.74
CA GLU A 1002 -28.65 -30.38 12.12
C GLU A 1002 -27.22 -30.93 12.10
N VAL A 1003 -26.33 -30.33 12.88
CA VAL A 1003 -24.98 -30.86 13.11
C VAL A 1003 -25.06 -32.27 13.72
N HIS A 1004 -24.39 -33.23 13.09
CA HIS A 1004 -24.29 -34.59 13.62
C HIS A 1004 -23.31 -34.62 14.80
N PRO A 1005 -23.67 -35.17 15.98
CA PRO A 1005 -22.80 -35.19 17.15
C PRO A 1005 -21.62 -36.19 17.06
N GLY A 1006 -21.35 -36.77 15.89
CA GLY A 1006 -20.52 -37.97 15.72
C GLY A 1006 -21.27 -39.30 15.99
N ASP A 1007 -20.75 -40.40 15.44
CA ASP A 1007 -21.21 -41.77 15.68
C ASP A 1007 -20.05 -42.72 15.31
N SER A 1008 -19.41 -43.30 16.33
CA SER A 1008 -18.26 -44.18 16.15
C SER A 1008 -18.61 -45.48 15.42
N ALA A 1009 -19.83 -46.01 15.59
CA ALA A 1009 -20.29 -47.22 14.92
C ALA A 1009 -20.47 -46.98 13.41
N LYS A 1010 -20.94 -45.78 13.04
CA LYS A 1010 -21.06 -45.35 11.63
C LYS A 1010 -19.80 -44.69 11.08
N LYS A 1011 -18.70 -44.66 11.85
CA LYS A 1011 -17.43 -44.03 11.48
C LYS A 1011 -17.58 -42.53 11.14
N ILE A 1012 -18.55 -41.87 11.77
CA ILE A 1012 -18.81 -40.43 11.64
C ILE A 1012 -18.03 -39.71 12.74
N PRO A 1013 -17.05 -38.84 12.41
CA PRO A 1013 -16.29 -38.12 13.42
C PRO A 1013 -17.18 -37.10 14.15
N ALA A 1014 -16.90 -36.89 15.43
CA ALA A 1014 -17.46 -35.74 16.15
C ALA A 1014 -16.83 -34.44 15.62
N PRO A 1015 -17.61 -33.36 15.45
CA PRO A 1015 -17.06 -32.06 15.07
C PRO A 1015 -16.02 -31.57 16.07
N ALA A 1016 -14.85 -31.14 15.59
CA ALA A 1016 -13.76 -30.67 16.44
C ALA A 1016 -13.02 -29.48 15.84
N ALA A 1017 -12.60 -28.55 16.70
CA ALA A 1017 -11.68 -27.48 16.33
C ALA A 1017 -10.25 -28.03 16.16
N LEU A 1018 -9.47 -27.39 15.30
CA LEU A 1018 -8.09 -27.79 14.97
C LEU A 1018 -7.04 -27.13 15.87
N GLY A 1019 -7.42 -26.07 16.61
CA GLY A 1019 -6.53 -25.35 17.53
C GLY A 1019 -5.65 -24.30 16.86
N THR A 1020 -4.56 -23.92 17.54
CA THR A 1020 -3.67 -22.82 17.14
C THR A 1020 -2.43 -23.32 16.42
N GLY A 1021 -2.19 -22.77 15.22
CA GLY A 1021 -0.98 -23.02 14.43
C GLY A 1021 -0.96 -24.36 13.71
N VAL A 1022 -0.03 -24.49 12.78
CA VAL A 1022 0.07 -25.63 11.84
C VAL A 1022 0.31 -26.97 12.52
N THR A 1023 1.02 -26.99 13.66
CA THR A 1023 1.37 -28.22 14.39
C THR A 1023 0.17 -28.83 15.09
N ALA A 1024 -0.61 -28.03 15.82
CA ALA A 1024 -1.81 -28.51 16.50
C ALA A 1024 -2.86 -29.00 15.50
N ALA A 1025 -3.00 -28.27 14.38
CA ALA A 1025 -3.92 -28.61 13.30
C ALA A 1025 -3.43 -29.75 12.40
N LYS A 1026 -2.16 -30.17 12.50
CA LYS A 1026 -1.53 -31.20 11.66
C LYS A 1026 -1.61 -30.88 10.16
N LEU A 1027 -1.22 -29.67 9.77
CA LEU A 1027 -1.25 -29.24 8.36
C LEU A 1027 0.02 -29.66 7.63
N ALA A 1028 -0.15 -30.15 6.39
CA ALA A 1028 0.95 -30.50 5.50
C ALA A 1028 1.57 -29.25 4.83
N GLU A 1029 2.90 -29.13 4.82
CA GLU A 1029 3.61 -27.97 4.28
C GLU A 1029 3.75 -28.02 2.75
N ARG A 1030 3.46 -26.90 2.10
CA ARG A 1030 3.81 -26.60 0.71
C ARG A 1030 4.88 -25.52 0.67
N LYS A 1031 5.77 -25.62 -0.31
CA LYS A 1031 6.83 -24.63 -0.53
C LYS A 1031 6.76 -24.10 -1.95
N ILE A 1032 7.17 -22.85 -2.12
CA ILE A 1032 7.42 -22.26 -3.43
C ILE A 1032 8.91 -22.44 -3.74
N THR A 1033 9.20 -23.07 -4.88
CA THR A 1033 10.54 -23.20 -5.43
C THR A 1033 10.66 -22.22 -6.60
N ASP A 1034 11.66 -21.33 -6.54
CA ASP A 1034 11.97 -20.46 -7.68
C ASP A 1034 12.52 -21.28 -8.84
N VAL A 1035 12.03 -20.98 -10.05
CA VAL A 1035 12.48 -21.53 -11.32
C VAL A 1035 12.78 -20.39 -12.29
N SER A 1036 13.48 -20.66 -13.39
CA SER A 1036 14.04 -19.60 -14.26
C SER A 1036 13.05 -18.52 -14.73
N THR A 1037 11.78 -18.86 -14.86
CA THR A 1037 10.72 -17.99 -15.42
C THR A 1037 9.60 -17.69 -14.41
N GLY A 1038 9.73 -18.10 -13.14
CA GLY A 1038 8.69 -17.88 -12.13
C GLY A 1038 8.87 -18.72 -10.88
N GLY A 1039 7.76 -19.14 -10.28
CA GLY A 1039 7.73 -20.00 -9.11
C GLY A 1039 6.89 -21.26 -9.35
N ARG A 1040 7.23 -22.30 -8.61
CA ARG A 1040 6.55 -23.59 -8.66
C ARG A 1040 6.15 -24.01 -7.25
N VAL A 1041 4.88 -24.37 -7.08
CA VAL A 1041 4.41 -24.96 -5.81
C VAL A 1041 4.82 -26.43 -5.78
N ASP A 1042 5.62 -26.79 -4.78
CA ASP A 1042 6.12 -28.13 -4.52
C ASP A 1042 5.63 -28.63 -3.15
N GLU A 1043 5.45 -29.94 -3.04
CA GLU A 1043 5.10 -30.58 -1.77
C GLU A 1043 6.35 -30.77 -0.91
N LYS A 1044 6.24 -30.47 0.38
CA LYS A 1044 7.25 -30.85 1.39
C LYS A 1044 6.75 -32.03 2.22
N ASP A 1045 5.49 -31.98 2.64
CA ASP A 1045 4.80 -33.11 3.27
C ASP A 1045 3.83 -33.76 2.29
N VAL A 1046 3.90 -35.08 2.11
CA VAL A 1046 2.99 -35.81 1.21
C VAL A 1046 1.57 -35.75 1.76
N LEU A 1047 0.62 -35.25 0.96
CA LEU A 1047 -0.81 -35.30 1.27
C LEU A 1047 -1.56 -36.06 0.18
N ASP A 1048 -1.76 -37.35 0.39
CA ASP A 1048 -2.45 -38.26 -0.50
C ASP A 1048 -3.31 -39.26 0.28
N MET A 1049 -3.89 -40.23 -0.43
CA MET A 1049 -4.79 -41.21 0.17
C MET A 1049 -4.16 -41.99 1.35
N SER A 1050 -2.84 -42.18 1.36
CA SER A 1050 -2.13 -42.88 2.43
C SER A 1050 -1.88 -42.02 3.68
N THR A 1051 -1.75 -40.69 3.51
CA THR A 1051 -1.38 -39.77 4.58
C THR A 1051 -2.52 -38.87 5.07
N TRP A 1052 -3.64 -38.78 4.36
CA TRP A 1052 -4.82 -38.00 4.78
C TRP A 1052 -5.36 -38.36 6.17
N SER A 1053 -5.10 -39.57 6.67
CA SER A 1053 -5.45 -39.97 8.03
C SER A 1053 -4.67 -39.22 9.12
N ASN A 1054 -3.53 -38.61 8.77
CA ASN A 1054 -2.62 -37.92 9.67
C ASN A 1054 -2.71 -36.40 9.59
N HIS A 1055 -3.39 -35.86 8.58
CA HIS A 1055 -3.42 -34.43 8.27
C HIS A 1055 -4.85 -33.89 8.19
N ASN A 1056 -5.03 -32.62 8.57
CA ASN A 1056 -6.31 -31.92 8.43
C ASN A 1056 -6.24 -30.78 7.41
N GLY A 1057 -5.39 -30.91 6.39
CA GLY A 1057 -5.22 -29.90 5.34
C GLY A 1057 -3.77 -29.53 5.11
N TRP A 1058 -3.54 -28.32 4.60
CA TRP A 1058 -2.21 -27.84 4.18
C TRP A 1058 -2.00 -26.35 4.44
N TYR A 1059 -0.75 -25.91 4.41
CA TYR A 1059 -0.37 -24.51 4.47
C TYR A 1059 0.80 -24.20 3.52
N MET A 1060 0.94 -22.94 3.11
CA MET A 1060 2.02 -22.44 2.26
C MET A 1060 2.40 -21.01 2.67
N ASP A 1061 3.64 -20.82 3.12
CA ASP A 1061 4.17 -19.49 3.43
C ASP A 1061 4.45 -18.69 2.16
N LEU A 1062 4.10 -17.41 2.17
CA LEU A 1062 4.32 -16.50 1.04
C LEU A 1062 5.77 -16.00 1.06
N PRO A 1063 6.54 -16.18 -0.04
CA PRO A 1063 7.99 -16.02 0.01
C PRO A 1063 8.47 -14.58 -0.11
N ALA A 1064 7.69 -13.67 -0.73
CA ALA A 1064 8.14 -12.28 -0.87
C ALA A 1064 7.94 -11.51 0.46
N THR A 1065 8.91 -10.66 0.80
CA THR A 1065 8.90 -9.89 2.04
C THR A 1065 7.67 -8.98 2.13
N GLY A 1066 6.84 -9.17 3.16
CA GLY A 1066 5.61 -8.41 3.37
C GLY A 1066 4.44 -8.80 2.45
N GLU A 1067 4.59 -9.85 1.63
CA GLU A 1067 3.54 -10.40 0.78
C GLU A 1067 2.38 -10.94 1.61
N ARG A 1068 1.15 -10.68 1.17
CA ARG A 1068 -0.07 -11.03 1.88
C ARG A 1068 -1.26 -11.22 0.94
N LEU A 1069 -2.31 -11.89 1.42
CA LEU A 1069 -3.55 -12.02 0.67
C LEU A 1069 -4.56 -10.95 1.10
N LEU A 1070 -4.95 -10.08 0.16
CA LEU A 1070 -5.92 -8.98 0.38
C LEU A 1070 -7.11 -9.03 -0.57
N LYS A 1071 -7.10 -9.97 -1.53
CA LYS A 1071 -8.13 -10.17 -2.54
C LYS A 1071 -8.76 -11.54 -2.35
N ASN A 1072 -10.07 -11.65 -2.64
CA ASN A 1072 -10.78 -12.93 -2.61
C ASN A 1072 -10.09 -13.94 -3.54
N MET A 1073 -9.99 -15.20 -3.11
CA MET A 1073 -9.53 -16.28 -3.97
C MET A 1073 -10.65 -16.67 -4.94
N GLU A 1074 -10.26 -17.04 -6.16
CA GLU A 1074 -11.20 -17.41 -7.22
C GLU A 1074 -11.01 -18.87 -7.62
N ARG A 1075 -12.10 -19.55 -8.04
CA ARG A 1075 -12.01 -20.90 -8.60
C ARG A 1075 -11.64 -20.83 -10.08
N TYR A 1076 -10.58 -21.53 -10.47
CA TYR A 1076 -10.15 -21.62 -11.85
C TYR A 1076 -11.03 -22.61 -12.64
N ASP A 1077 -11.69 -22.13 -13.70
CA ASP A 1077 -12.57 -22.92 -14.59
C ASP A 1077 -13.63 -23.75 -13.83
N ASN A 1078 -14.09 -23.23 -12.68
CA ASN A 1078 -15.02 -23.91 -11.78
C ASN A 1078 -14.52 -25.30 -11.29
N THR A 1079 -13.20 -25.46 -11.16
CA THR A 1079 -12.54 -26.68 -10.65
C THR A 1079 -12.09 -26.51 -9.20
N ASN A 1080 -11.45 -27.53 -8.61
CA ASN A 1080 -10.82 -27.43 -7.28
C ASN A 1080 -9.51 -26.63 -7.28
N LEU A 1081 -9.10 -26.08 -8.43
CA LEU A 1081 -7.98 -25.16 -8.51
C LEU A 1081 -8.41 -23.75 -8.09
N LEU A 1082 -7.59 -23.14 -7.25
CA LEU A 1082 -7.68 -21.75 -6.84
C LEU A 1082 -6.72 -20.91 -7.66
N VAL A 1083 -7.18 -19.73 -8.06
CA VAL A 1083 -6.32 -18.62 -8.46
C VAL A 1083 -6.20 -17.68 -7.28
N VAL A 1084 -4.98 -17.48 -6.82
CA VAL A 1084 -4.67 -16.65 -5.66
C VAL A 1084 -3.82 -15.48 -6.10
N TYR A 1085 -4.36 -14.27 -5.92
CA TYR A 1085 -3.66 -13.02 -6.16
C TYR A 1085 -3.17 -12.43 -4.84
N SER A 1086 -1.93 -12.72 -4.48
CA SER A 1086 -1.25 -12.14 -3.31
C SER A 1086 -0.45 -10.91 -3.72
N GLN A 1087 -0.22 -10.00 -2.78
CA GLN A 1087 0.49 -8.75 -3.05
C GLN A 1087 1.38 -8.32 -1.89
N VAL A 1088 2.50 -7.67 -2.24
CA VAL A 1088 3.23 -6.78 -1.34
C VAL A 1088 2.58 -5.40 -1.50
N PRO A 1089 1.91 -4.86 -0.45
CA PRO A 1089 1.23 -3.59 -0.56
C PRO A 1089 2.16 -2.47 -1.00
N ALA A 1090 1.61 -1.51 -1.74
CA ALA A 1090 2.31 -0.26 -2.00
C ALA A 1090 2.62 0.45 -0.66
N LYS A 1091 3.76 1.15 -0.60
CA LYS A 1091 4.15 2.01 0.52
C LYS A 1091 4.34 3.43 0.01
N GLY A 1092 4.15 4.43 0.86
CA GLY A 1092 4.26 5.85 0.52
C GLY A 1092 3.12 6.66 1.13
N SER A 1093 3.25 7.98 1.19
CA SER A 1093 2.23 8.87 1.77
C SER A 1093 1.96 10.04 0.83
N ASP A 1094 0.67 10.33 0.57
CA ASP A 1094 0.25 11.55 -0.12
C ASP A 1094 -0.03 12.70 0.88
N GLU A 1095 0.22 12.50 2.17
CA GLU A 1095 -0.09 13.45 3.26
C GLU A 1095 1.06 14.39 3.61
N VAL A 1096 2.22 14.25 2.96
CA VAL A 1096 3.37 15.11 3.24
C VAL A 1096 3.31 16.34 2.35
N ASP A 1097 3.36 17.52 2.96
CA ASP A 1097 3.57 18.78 2.23
C ASP A 1097 4.86 18.65 1.42
N ALA A 1098 4.74 18.72 0.10
CA ALA A 1098 5.86 18.61 -0.84
C ALA A 1098 6.97 19.65 -0.58
N ASN A 1099 6.67 20.72 0.17
CA ASN A 1099 7.62 21.79 0.49
C ASN A 1099 8.36 21.57 1.82
N THR A 1100 8.03 20.53 2.59
CA THR A 1100 8.69 20.22 3.86
C THR A 1100 9.54 18.97 3.72
N GLU A 1101 10.86 19.08 3.90
CA GLU A 1101 11.75 17.91 3.93
C GLU A 1101 11.35 16.99 5.10
N SER A 1102 11.03 15.73 4.80
CA SER A 1102 10.68 14.74 5.82
C SER A 1102 11.14 13.34 5.44
N CYS A 1103 11.61 12.59 6.44
CA CYS A 1103 11.86 11.15 6.33
C CYS A 1103 10.70 10.29 6.89
N SER A 1104 9.58 10.91 7.27
CA SER A 1104 8.41 10.21 7.81
C SER A 1104 7.54 9.56 6.73
N ALA A 1105 7.68 9.97 5.46
CA ALA A 1105 7.16 9.20 4.34
C ALA A 1105 8.15 8.09 4.00
N THR A 1106 7.68 6.85 4.00
CA THR A 1106 8.39 5.76 3.32
C THR A 1106 8.52 6.13 1.85
N MET A 1107 9.70 5.90 1.24
CA MET A 1107 9.83 6.07 -0.21
C MET A 1107 8.73 5.27 -0.89
N PRO A 1108 8.03 5.85 -1.88
CA PRO A 1108 7.01 5.15 -2.62
C PRO A 1108 7.56 3.84 -3.16
N LYS A 1109 6.93 2.74 -2.76
CA LYS A 1109 7.14 1.43 -3.38
C LYS A 1109 5.83 1.05 -4.02
N ASP A 1110 5.90 0.75 -5.30
CA ASP A 1110 4.76 0.23 -6.04
C ASP A 1110 4.31 -1.12 -5.48
N GLU A 1111 3.00 -1.37 -5.57
CA GLU A 1111 2.44 -2.69 -5.31
C GLU A 1111 3.11 -3.74 -6.22
N VAL A 1112 3.51 -4.86 -5.61
CA VAL A 1112 3.98 -6.05 -6.35
C VAL A 1112 2.95 -7.14 -6.16
N GLN A 1113 2.44 -7.70 -7.26
CA GLN A 1113 1.41 -8.73 -7.23
C GLN A 1113 1.92 -10.06 -7.81
N TYR A 1114 1.44 -11.15 -7.25
CA TYR A 1114 1.75 -12.51 -7.68
C TYR A 1114 0.45 -13.29 -7.91
N ARG A 1115 0.39 -14.03 -9.02
CA ARG A 1115 -0.68 -15.01 -9.27
C ARG A 1115 -0.15 -16.40 -8.95
N THR A 1116 -0.85 -17.14 -8.10
CA THR A 1116 -0.53 -18.54 -7.77
C THR A 1116 -1.71 -19.45 -8.08
N LEU A 1117 -1.46 -20.56 -8.78
CA LEU A 1117 -2.40 -21.61 -9.09
C LEU A 1117 -2.11 -22.83 -8.21
N LEU A 1118 -3.10 -23.27 -7.44
CA LEU A 1118 -2.97 -24.44 -6.56
C LEU A 1118 -4.33 -25.10 -6.27
N ASN A 1119 -4.34 -26.37 -5.87
CA ASN A 1119 -5.55 -27.12 -5.57
C ASN A 1119 -5.98 -26.93 -4.11
N ILE A 1120 -7.25 -26.57 -3.87
CA ILE A 1120 -7.79 -26.34 -2.52
C ILE A 1120 -7.67 -27.55 -1.60
N MET A 1121 -7.72 -28.77 -2.15
CA MET A 1121 -7.78 -29.99 -1.35
C MET A 1121 -6.42 -30.36 -0.78
N ASP A 1122 -5.38 -30.34 -1.61
CA ASP A 1122 -4.06 -30.88 -1.26
C ASP A 1122 -2.92 -29.87 -1.38
N GLY A 1123 -3.18 -28.65 -1.86
CA GLY A 1123 -2.18 -27.59 -2.01
C GLY A 1123 -1.19 -27.84 -3.14
N LYS A 1124 -1.42 -28.84 -3.98
CA LYS A 1124 -0.56 -29.15 -5.12
C LYS A 1124 -0.77 -28.14 -6.24
N ARG A 1125 0.26 -27.93 -7.05
CA ARG A 1125 0.11 -27.25 -8.34
C ARG A 1125 -0.85 -28.02 -9.27
N PRO A 1126 -1.40 -27.37 -10.31
CA PRO A 1126 -2.15 -28.07 -11.36
C PRO A 1126 -1.39 -29.28 -11.90
N SER A 1127 -2.10 -30.39 -12.16
CA SER A 1127 -1.51 -31.62 -12.71
C SER A 1127 -1.15 -31.51 -14.19
N VAL A 1128 -1.73 -30.53 -14.88
CA VAL A 1128 -1.41 -30.12 -16.24
C VAL A 1128 -0.79 -28.74 -16.21
N GLN A 1129 0.07 -28.42 -17.18
CA GLN A 1129 0.66 -27.09 -17.29
C GLN A 1129 -0.40 -26.08 -17.72
N LEU A 1130 -0.52 -24.97 -16.98
CA LEU A 1130 -1.50 -23.91 -17.25
C LEU A 1130 -0.88 -22.56 -17.61
N VAL A 1131 0.40 -22.36 -17.28
CA VAL A 1131 1.16 -21.13 -17.56
C VAL A 1131 2.16 -21.43 -18.67
N ASP A 1132 2.14 -20.65 -19.74
CA ASP A 1132 3.19 -20.67 -20.76
C ASP A 1132 4.32 -19.78 -20.25
N ALA A 1133 5.36 -20.42 -19.70
CA ALA A 1133 6.42 -19.73 -18.97
C ALA A 1133 7.61 -19.40 -19.87
N ASN A 1134 7.77 -20.11 -20.99
CA ASN A 1134 8.82 -19.86 -21.97
C ASN A 1134 8.33 -18.98 -23.16
N ASN A 1135 7.03 -18.64 -23.20
CA ASN A 1135 6.36 -17.86 -24.24
C ASN A 1135 6.43 -18.51 -25.63
N ASP A 1136 6.42 -19.85 -25.72
CA ASP A 1136 6.42 -20.58 -27.00
C ASP A 1136 5.00 -20.86 -27.55
N GLY A 1137 3.96 -20.46 -26.80
CA GLY A 1137 2.55 -20.64 -27.15
C GLY A 1137 1.97 -22.01 -26.79
N LEU A 1138 2.77 -22.90 -26.22
CA LEU A 1138 2.40 -24.24 -25.76
C LEU A 1138 2.38 -24.27 -24.22
N PHE A 1139 1.61 -25.21 -23.66
CA PHE A 1139 1.49 -25.41 -22.21
C PHE A 1139 1.90 -26.84 -21.90
N ASN A 1140 3.20 -27.05 -21.68
CA ASN A 1140 3.79 -28.39 -21.60
C ASN A 1140 4.89 -28.48 -20.54
N SER A 1141 5.61 -29.60 -20.48
CA SER A 1141 6.65 -29.81 -19.47
C SER A 1141 7.86 -28.88 -19.61
N ALA A 1142 8.09 -28.29 -20.78
CA ALA A 1142 9.15 -27.31 -21.02
C ALA A 1142 8.95 -26.01 -20.21
N ASP A 1143 7.71 -25.73 -19.76
CA ASP A 1143 7.38 -24.62 -18.86
C ASP A 1143 7.80 -24.85 -17.40
N GLY A 1144 8.47 -25.97 -17.11
CA GLY A 1144 9.08 -26.23 -15.80
C GLY A 1144 8.10 -26.48 -14.66
N GLY A 1145 6.80 -26.63 -14.94
CA GLY A 1145 5.76 -26.78 -13.93
C GLY A 1145 5.37 -25.46 -13.26
N VAL A 1146 5.66 -24.30 -13.87
CA VAL A 1146 5.38 -22.98 -13.30
C VAL A 1146 3.90 -22.87 -12.93
N SER A 1147 3.64 -22.54 -11.68
CA SER A 1147 2.30 -22.33 -11.13
C SER A 1147 2.17 -21.02 -10.37
N ARG A 1148 3.25 -20.22 -10.33
CA ARG A 1148 3.30 -18.91 -9.71
C ARG A 1148 4.09 -17.95 -10.57
N VAL A 1149 3.55 -16.76 -10.84
CA VAL A 1149 4.24 -15.72 -11.60
C VAL A 1149 3.97 -14.35 -10.99
N ARG A 1150 4.92 -13.42 -11.18
CA ARG A 1150 4.68 -12.01 -10.91
C ARG A 1150 3.74 -11.46 -11.99
N VAL A 1151 2.65 -10.83 -11.58
CA VAL A 1151 1.69 -10.19 -12.47
C VAL A 1151 1.69 -8.68 -12.24
N LEU A 1152 1.06 -7.95 -13.14
CA LEU A 1152 0.89 -6.50 -12.98
C LEU A 1152 -0.04 -6.19 -11.81
N LYS A 1153 0.20 -5.06 -11.13
CA LYS A 1153 -0.62 -4.62 -9.99
C LYS A 1153 -2.06 -4.31 -10.40
N GLY A 1154 -2.99 -4.42 -9.45
CA GLY A 1154 -4.40 -4.05 -9.60
C GLY A 1154 -5.36 -5.23 -9.77
N SER A 1155 -6.53 -4.97 -10.34
CA SER A 1155 -7.56 -5.98 -10.56
C SER A 1155 -7.25 -6.87 -11.76
N HIS A 1156 -7.66 -8.12 -11.67
CA HIS A 1156 -7.52 -9.15 -12.70
C HIS A 1156 -8.88 -9.78 -12.95
N ASN A 1157 -9.19 -10.08 -14.20
CA ASN A 1157 -10.42 -10.77 -14.58
C ASN A 1157 -10.06 -11.98 -15.44
N LEU A 1158 -10.59 -13.14 -15.07
CA LEU A 1158 -10.42 -14.36 -15.82
C LEU A 1158 -11.61 -14.57 -16.76
N ILE A 1159 -11.33 -14.64 -18.07
CA ILE A 1159 -12.35 -14.80 -19.10
C ILE A 1159 -12.02 -16.03 -19.96
N ALA A 1160 -13.02 -16.89 -20.21
CA ALA A 1160 -12.86 -17.97 -21.18
C ALA A 1160 -12.87 -17.39 -22.61
N LYS A 1161 -11.76 -17.54 -23.36
CA LYS A 1161 -11.65 -17.06 -24.75
C LYS A 1161 -12.10 -18.11 -25.77
N SER A 1162 -11.75 -19.36 -25.52
CA SER A 1162 -12.03 -20.50 -26.39
C SER A 1162 -12.22 -21.76 -25.56
N ARG A 1163 -12.47 -22.88 -26.23
CA ARG A 1163 -12.60 -24.19 -25.57
C ARG A 1163 -11.34 -24.57 -24.79
N ASP A 1164 -10.17 -24.08 -25.21
CA ASP A 1164 -8.86 -24.46 -24.71
C ASP A 1164 -8.08 -23.33 -24.00
N ARG A 1165 -8.55 -22.08 -24.04
CA ARG A 1165 -7.83 -20.91 -23.48
C ARG A 1165 -8.69 -20.08 -22.53
N MET A 1166 -8.08 -19.67 -21.42
CA MET A 1166 -8.50 -18.58 -20.55
C MET A 1166 -7.58 -17.38 -20.74
N LEU A 1167 -8.12 -16.18 -20.57
CA LEU A 1167 -7.37 -14.94 -20.54
C LEU A 1167 -7.43 -14.38 -19.13
N ASP A 1168 -6.26 -14.08 -18.57
CA ASP A 1168 -6.13 -13.18 -17.44
C ASP A 1168 -5.94 -11.77 -17.97
N ILE A 1169 -6.93 -10.89 -17.74
CA ILE A 1169 -6.95 -9.51 -18.20
C ILE A 1169 -6.81 -8.59 -17.00
N ASN A 1170 -5.75 -7.79 -16.99
CA ASN A 1170 -5.51 -6.84 -15.91
C ASN A 1170 -6.27 -5.52 -16.08
N ALA A 1171 -6.17 -4.65 -15.08
CA ALA A 1171 -6.79 -3.33 -15.09
C ALA A 1171 -6.39 -2.45 -16.30
N LYS A 1172 -5.16 -2.59 -16.82
CA LYS A 1172 -4.65 -1.88 -18.01
C LYS A 1172 -4.97 -2.59 -19.34
N SER A 1173 -5.84 -3.60 -19.32
CA SER A 1173 -6.26 -4.38 -20.50
C SER A 1173 -5.13 -5.14 -21.19
N GLN A 1174 -4.00 -5.35 -20.50
CA GLN A 1174 -2.96 -6.28 -20.94
C GLN A 1174 -3.38 -7.70 -20.56
N LYS A 1175 -2.97 -8.67 -21.39
CA LYS A 1175 -3.48 -10.03 -21.35
C LYS A 1175 -2.37 -11.04 -21.16
N GLU A 1176 -2.69 -12.07 -20.39
CA GLU A 1176 -1.91 -13.30 -20.35
C GLU A 1176 -2.83 -14.49 -20.71
N ALA A 1177 -2.37 -15.35 -21.61
CA ALA A 1177 -3.11 -16.54 -21.99
C ALA A 1177 -2.76 -17.70 -21.05
N LEU A 1178 -3.78 -18.38 -20.54
CA LEU A 1178 -3.67 -19.58 -19.71
C LEU A 1178 -4.38 -20.76 -20.40
N ALA A 1179 -3.89 -21.98 -20.21
CA ALA A 1179 -4.60 -23.16 -20.71
C ALA A 1179 -5.83 -23.47 -19.86
N ARG A 1180 -6.88 -24.02 -20.48
CA ARG A 1180 -8.03 -24.55 -19.74
C ARG A 1180 -7.77 -25.97 -19.25
N MET A 1181 -8.47 -26.33 -18.17
CA MET A 1181 -8.47 -27.72 -17.73
C MET A 1181 -9.18 -28.60 -18.77
N PRO A 1182 -8.71 -29.85 -19.01
CA PRO A 1182 -9.40 -30.77 -19.91
C PRO A 1182 -10.87 -30.94 -19.51
N GLU A 1183 -11.79 -30.92 -20.49
CA GLU A 1183 -13.22 -31.17 -20.24
C GLU A 1183 -13.41 -32.58 -19.66
N GLN A 1184 -13.61 -32.68 -18.35
CA GLN A 1184 -14.12 -33.91 -17.72
C GLN A 1184 -15.64 -33.87 -17.70
N ALA A 1185 -16.27 -34.91 -18.26
CA ALA A 1185 -17.70 -34.99 -18.58
C ALA A 1185 -18.66 -35.03 -17.36
N LEU A 1186 -18.17 -34.99 -16.12
CA LEU A 1186 -19.01 -35.05 -14.92
C LEU A 1186 -18.44 -34.10 -13.87
N ARG A 1187 -18.88 -32.83 -13.92
CA ARG A 1187 -18.61 -31.85 -12.86
C ARG A 1187 -19.54 -32.15 -11.68
N PRO A 1188 -19.03 -32.42 -10.47
CA PRO A 1188 -19.89 -32.58 -9.31
C PRO A 1188 -20.57 -31.27 -8.98
N SER A 1189 -21.90 -31.25 -9.07
CA SER A 1189 -22.71 -30.25 -8.40
C SER A 1189 -22.98 -30.70 -6.97
N TRP A 1190 -23.30 -29.78 -6.06
CA TRP A 1190 -23.69 -30.07 -4.67
C TRP A 1190 -24.72 -31.21 -4.53
N ARG A 1191 -25.52 -31.49 -5.57
CA ARG A 1191 -26.42 -32.64 -5.66
C ARG A 1191 -25.74 -34.02 -5.57
N GLN A 1192 -24.43 -34.12 -5.78
CA GLN A 1192 -23.70 -35.40 -5.77
C GLN A 1192 -23.13 -35.77 -4.39
N VAL A 1193 -23.30 -34.94 -3.36
CA VAL A 1193 -22.84 -35.22 -1.99
C VAL A 1193 -23.97 -35.84 -1.13
N LYS A 1194 -24.91 -36.58 -1.76
CA LYS A 1194 -26.00 -37.25 -1.05
C LYS A 1194 -25.55 -38.51 -0.33
#